data_AF-A0A2I1FUC3-F1
#
_entry.id   AF-A0A2I1FUC3-F1
#
_cell.length_a   1.000
_cell.length_b   1.000
_cell.length_c   1.000
_cell.angle_alpha   90.00
_cell.angle_beta   90.00
_cell.angle_gamma   90.00
#
_symmetry.space_group_name_H-M   'P 1'
#
loop_
_entity.id
_entity.type
_entity.pdbx_description
1 polymer ?
#
loop_
_entity_poly.entity_id
_entity_poly.type
_entity_poly.pdbx_seq_one_letter_code
_entity_poly.pdbx_strand_id
1 'polypeptide(L)'
;MNLLEKFEKLNNKLTVLLEENKELKQQCKNLQEENEELKEKFNERDYKNLQEENKKLNQHLLNLEKQKEIISQTLEEYKRKHKNLQEENNNLNEREKHFKQHIQNLEKQKNDQLEIFSQNLEKALGKLELDILDEVNENDIKSLNENNKSLIDNYDNDSIDYIEDPFAKEAPNEGPKLAPQATMTSPPKKAPRKKSVNHLRSWGSHGEIRVVVGLDFGTTYSGFSYCHVENSRNIRTYDMWPENLGNFKTNTALQYDDSYNTVMSWGAPALAKRPNRREKNISETKPVELFKLHLGNLSENLRPKLPIDYKKAITDYLREIGKLIKEAIERSFPKIDFYESVLLILTVPTEYSEKDKAIMRECAHNAELITEKCSNKLQFTTEPEAAAIYCMNSSLQEYDLSTTETTFTIVDCGGGTIDITIRKLIGNNQLGEVTESTGDYCGGTFVDKEFINFLRKKLGDSAIDSFINYHYGPFQYMVQNFCKYAKIPFTGDQSEYRPYELDIQECAPNLLQYVNEETRFKMEENEWLVEIDYDDVKAMFDPVVNKIIRLIHLQLSNAQEECPTMILVGGFSESKYLQKRIREEFQHRVKNISVPIHPTAATLRGATLYGLSLKNSVDNFDSFHYVISSRILKYTYGIKVRNYWMEGDPIERKIRDGRIDRFHCLARRGVQVDINEEFTTFFTPLSPMQSSVSFRIYYTTEYNAKYCDEPGMKLLGKLTIYLSGSSQLDKLLFGFSFGQMEFAVTVKNETSGQYFRTKFDIDV
;
A
#
# COMPACT_ATOMS: atom_id res chain seq x y z
N MET A 1 3.28 -86.44 6.86
CA MET A 1 2.01 -85.68 6.88
C MET A 1 2.29 -84.18 6.78
N ASN A 2 2.54 -83.62 5.59
CA ASN A 2 2.76 -82.16 5.45
C ASN A 2 2.50 -81.61 4.02
N LEU A 3 1.83 -82.40 3.17
CA LEU A 3 1.55 -82.06 1.77
C LEU A 3 0.05 -82.15 1.48
N LEU A 4 -0.61 -83.20 1.98
CA LEU A 4 -2.07 -83.37 1.86
C LEU A 4 -2.84 -82.21 2.53
N GLU A 5 -2.44 -81.84 3.75
CA GLU A 5 -3.10 -80.79 4.53
C GLU A 5 -2.88 -79.39 3.91
N LYS A 6 -1.71 -79.17 3.28
CA LYS A 6 -1.44 -77.94 2.50
C LYS A 6 -2.24 -77.91 1.21
N PHE A 7 -2.41 -79.06 0.56
CA PHE A 7 -3.22 -79.19 -0.66
C PHE A 7 -4.69 -78.94 -0.36
N GLU A 8 -5.24 -79.48 0.73
CA GLU A 8 -6.62 -79.21 1.17
C GLU A 8 -6.83 -77.73 1.53
N LYS A 9 -5.89 -77.10 2.25
CA LYS A 9 -5.97 -75.66 2.53
C LYS A 9 -5.95 -74.81 1.26
N LEU A 10 -5.12 -75.16 0.29
CA LEU A 10 -5.04 -74.45 -0.98
C LEU A 10 -6.30 -74.65 -1.82
N ASN A 11 -6.84 -75.88 -1.82
CA ASN A 11 -8.06 -76.21 -2.54
C ASN A 11 -9.27 -75.46 -1.96
N ASN A 12 -9.42 -75.43 -0.63
CA ASN A 12 -10.48 -74.66 0.02
C ASN A 12 -10.36 -73.16 -0.27
N LYS A 13 -9.13 -72.62 -0.28
CA LYS A 13 -8.91 -71.20 -0.62
C LYS A 13 -9.24 -70.91 -2.08
N LEU A 14 -8.94 -71.85 -2.99
CA LEU A 14 -9.31 -71.74 -4.40
C LEU A 14 -10.84 -71.80 -4.59
N THR A 15 -11.54 -72.66 -3.85
CA THR A 15 -13.01 -72.73 -3.88
C THR A 15 -13.65 -71.43 -3.40
N VAL A 16 -13.15 -70.84 -2.31
CA VAL A 16 -13.64 -69.53 -1.82
C VAL A 16 -13.41 -68.44 -2.86
N LEU A 17 -12.20 -68.37 -3.43
CA LEU A 17 -11.88 -67.37 -4.47
C LEU A 17 -12.72 -67.55 -5.75
N LEU A 18 -13.08 -68.78 -6.11
CA LEU A 18 -13.96 -69.05 -7.25
C LEU A 18 -15.39 -68.58 -7.00
N GLU A 19 -15.88 -68.70 -5.77
CA GLU A 19 -17.22 -68.23 -5.39
C GLU A 19 -17.27 -66.69 -5.32
N GLU A 20 -16.25 -66.05 -4.73
CA GLU A 20 -16.09 -64.58 -4.76
C GLU A 20 -16.00 -64.05 -6.19
N ASN A 21 -15.30 -64.76 -7.09
CA ASN A 21 -15.20 -64.35 -8.49
C ASN A 21 -16.55 -64.47 -9.23
N LYS A 22 -17.39 -65.44 -8.88
CA LYS A 22 -18.76 -65.54 -9.41
C LYS A 22 -19.63 -64.39 -8.92
N GLU A 23 -19.59 -64.07 -7.64
CA GLU A 23 -20.34 -62.93 -7.08
C GLU A 23 -19.90 -61.62 -7.72
N LEU A 24 -18.60 -61.39 -7.86
CA LEU A 24 -18.06 -60.20 -8.53
C LEU A 24 -18.48 -60.13 -10.01
N LYS A 25 -18.52 -61.26 -10.73
CA LYS A 25 -19.03 -61.28 -12.11
C LYS A 25 -20.52 -60.96 -12.19
N GLN A 26 -21.31 -61.43 -11.23
CA GLN A 26 -22.74 -61.11 -11.17
C GLN A 26 -22.97 -59.63 -10.83
N GLN A 27 -22.21 -59.07 -9.89
CA GLN A 27 -22.24 -57.64 -9.57
C GLN A 27 -21.84 -56.77 -10.77
N CYS A 28 -20.78 -57.14 -11.49
CA CYS A 28 -20.39 -56.44 -12.72
C CYS A 28 -21.47 -56.49 -13.79
N LYS A 29 -22.20 -57.61 -13.92
CA LYS A 29 -23.30 -57.74 -14.87
C LYS A 29 -24.48 -56.86 -14.48
N ASN A 30 -24.85 -56.85 -13.20
CA ASN A 30 -25.92 -55.98 -12.69
C ASN A 30 -25.58 -54.48 -12.88
N LEU A 31 -24.33 -54.08 -12.62
CA LEU A 31 -23.85 -52.71 -12.86
C LEU A 31 -23.80 -52.34 -14.34
N GLN A 32 -23.59 -53.30 -15.24
CA GLN A 32 -23.68 -53.08 -16.68
C GLN A 32 -25.13 -52.87 -17.12
N GLU A 33 -26.07 -53.67 -16.58
CA GLU A 33 -27.50 -53.51 -16.84
C GLU A 33 -28.04 -52.19 -16.28
N GLU A 34 -27.66 -51.78 -15.06
CA GLU A 34 -27.97 -50.45 -14.52
C GLU A 34 -27.36 -49.30 -15.34
N ASN A 35 -26.14 -49.47 -15.87
CA ASN A 35 -25.54 -48.46 -16.75
C ASN A 35 -26.25 -48.34 -18.10
N GLU A 36 -26.76 -49.43 -18.66
CA GLU A 36 -27.56 -49.38 -19.89
C GLU A 36 -28.94 -48.75 -19.62
N GLU A 37 -29.58 -49.04 -18.49
CA GLU A 37 -30.81 -48.33 -18.07
C GLU A 37 -30.58 -46.83 -17.78
N LEU A 38 -29.43 -46.46 -17.23
CA LEU A 38 -29.04 -45.06 -16.99
C LEU A 38 -28.71 -44.33 -18.31
N LYS A 39 -28.13 -45.02 -19.29
CA LYS A 39 -27.90 -44.48 -20.64
C LYS A 39 -29.21 -44.19 -21.38
N GLU A 40 -30.23 -45.03 -21.22
CA GLU A 40 -31.56 -44.77 -21.80
C GLU A 40 -32.32 -43.63 -21.10
N LYS A 41 -31.98 -43.31 -19.83
CA LYS A 41 -32.61 -42.24 -19.03
C LYS A 41 -31.92 -40.87 -19.13
N PHE A 42 -30.71 -40.77 -19.69
CA PHE A 42 -29.96 -39.51 -19.84
C PHE A 42 -30.10 -38.95 -21.26
N ASN A 43 -30.58 -37.71 -21.41
CA ASN A 43 -30.65 -37.01 -22.70
C ASN A 43 -29.25 -36.92 -23.33
N GLU A 44 -29.11 -37.23 -24.62
CA GLU A 44 -27.84 -37.19 -25.41
C GLU A 44 -27.03 -35.88 -25.24
N ARG A 45 -27.70 -34.80 -24.83
CA ARG A 45 -27.12 -33.48 -24.58
C ARG A 45 -26.21 -33.46 -23.34
N ASP A 46 -26.60 -34.15 -22.28
CA ASP A 46 -25.84 -34.17 -21.02
C ASP A 46 -24.59 -35.06 -21.14
N TYR A 47 -24.69 -36.16 -21.89
CA TYR A 47 -23.54 -37.01 -22.20
C TYR A 47 -22.50 -36.27 -23.06
N LYS A 48 -22.94 -35.49 -24.06
CA LYS A 48 -22.03 -34.62 -24.83
C LYS A 48 -21.38 -33.53 -23.97
N ASN A 49 -22.14 -32.91 -23.07
CA ASN A 49 -21.62 -31.91 -22.14
C ASN A 49 -20.54 -32.52 -21.22
N LEU A 50 -20.79 -33.70 -20.66
CA LEU A 50 -19.82 -34.41 -19.81
C LEU A 50 -18.55 -34.85 -20.56
N GLN A 51 -18.68 -35.25 -21.84
CA GLN A 51 -17.51 -35.54 -22.68
C GLN A 51 -16.68 -34.29 -22.97
N GLU A 52 -17.34 -33.17 -23.20
CA GLU A 52 -16.67 -31.89 -23.45
C GLU A 52 -16.00 -31.33 -22.19
N GLU A 53 -16.64 -31.52 -21.03
CA GLU A 53 -16.08 -31.16 -19.72
C GLU A 53 -14.87 -32.04 -19.36
N ASN A 54 -14.94 -33.36 -19.60
CA ASN A 54 -13.79 -34.26 -19.46
C ASN A 54 -12.62 -33.87 -20.39
N LYS A 55 -12.91 -33.44 -21.61
CA LYS A 55 -11.88 -32.97 -22.55
C LYS A 55 -11.21 -31.68 -22.05
N LYS A 56 -11.98 -30.76 -21.48
CA LYS A 56 -11.45 -29.54 -20.83
C LYS A 56 -10.62 -29.88 -19.60
N LEU A 57 -11.06 -30.83 -18.77
CA LEU A 57 -10.35 -31.27 -17.58
C LEU A 57 -9.00 -31.92 -17.92
N ASN A 58 -8.97 -32.79 -18.93
CA ASN A 58 -7.73 -33.42 -19.42
C ASN A 58 -6.75 -32.39 -20.00
N GLN A 59 -7.24 -31.38 -20.72
CA GLN A 59 -6.40 -30.29 -21.22
C GLN A 59 -5.85 -29.43 -20.06
N HIS A 60 -6.64 -29.21 -19.01
CA HIS A 60 -6.19 -28.50 -17.82
C HIS A 60 -5.12 -29.30 -17.06
N LEU A 61 -5.29 -30.62 -16.94
CA LEU A 61 -4.31 -31.51 -16.32
C LEU A 61 -2.96 -31.48 -17.06
N LEU A 62 -2.98 -31.52 -18.39
CA LEU A 62 -1.79 -31.43 -19.23
C LEU A 62 -1.08 -30.06 -19.07
N ASN A 63 -1.85 -28.98 -18.89
CA ASN A 63 -1.28 -27.66 -18.64
C ASN A 63 -0.64 -27.56 -17.25
N LEU A 64 -1.25 -28.18 -16.24
CA LEU A 64 -0.67 -28.27 -14.88
C LEU A 64 0.62 -29.09 -14.86
N GLU A 65 0.71 -30.18 -15.61
CA GLU A 65 1.94 -30.96 -15.75
C GLU A 65 3.07 -30.14 -16.38
N LYS A 66 2.76 -29.38 -17.45
CA LYS A 66 3.74 -28.44 -18.05
C LYS A 66 4.19 -27.36 -17.08
N GLN A 67 3.27 -26.79 -16.30
CA GLN A 67 3.61 -25.80 -15.28
C GLN A 67 4.50 -26.41 -14.18
N LYS A 68 4.19 -27.64 -13.74
CA LYS A 68 5.02 -28.37 -12.77
C LYS A 68 6.45 -28.57 -13.29
N GLU A 69 6.60 -28.89 -14.57
CA GLU A 69 7.92 -29.06 -15.21
C GLU A 69 8.71 -27.74 -15.26
N ILE A 70 8.06 -26.63 -15.64
CA ILE A 70 8.66 -25.27 -15.63
C ILE A 70 9.09 -24.87 -14.21
N ILE A 71 8.24 -25.11 -13.21
CA ILE A 71 8.55 -24.82 -11.81
C ILE A 71 9.75 -25.67 -11.35
N SER A 72 9.81 -26.94 -11.72
CA SER A 72 10.93 -27.83 -11.39
C SER A 72 12.25 -27.33 -11.99
N GLN A 73 12.24 -26.91 -13.26
CA GLN A 73 13.41 -26.35 -13.93
C GLN A 73 13.86 -25.04 -13.27
N THR A 74 12.89 -24.18 -12.95
CA THR A 74 13.15 -22.90 -12.26
C THR A 74 13.74 -23.12 -10.86
N LEU A 75 13.23 -24.12 -10.12
CA LEU A 75 13.74 -24.48 -8.80
C LEU A 75 15.19 -24.98 -8.85
N GLU A 76 15.55 -25.77 -9.86
CA GLU A 76 16.93 -26.20 -10.06
C GLU A 76 17.87 -25.04 -10.42
N GLU A 77 17.38 -24.05 -11.16
CA GLU A 77 18.15 -22.83 -11.45
C GLU A 77 18.39 -22.00 -10.17
N TYR A 78 17.37 -21.86 -9.32
CA TYR A 78 17.51 -21.20 -8.02
C TYR A 78 18.48 -21.93 -7.08
N LYS A 79 18.46 -23.26 -7.05
CA LYS A 79 19.44 -24.06 -6.27
C LYS A 79 20.87 -23.80 -6.74
N ARG A 80 21.11 -23.69 -8.06
CA ARG A 80 22.44 -23.33 -8.60
C ARG A 80 22.85 -21.92 -8.19
N LYS A 81 21.96 -20.94 -8.32
CA LYS A 81 22.24 -19.55 -7.89
C LYS A 81 22.56 -19.47 -6.40
N HIS A 82 21.80 -20.18 -5.57
CA HIS A 82 22.06 -20.26 -4.13
C HIS A 82 23.44 -20.86 -3.83
N LYS A 83 23.83 -21.93 -4.52
CA LYS A 83 25.15 -22.55 -4.36
C LYS A 83 26.28 -21.58 -4.74
N ASN A 84 26.13 -20.85 -5.84
CA ASN A 84 27.12 -19.84 -6.27
C ASN A 84 27.24 -18.71 -5.24
N LEU A 85 26.11 -18.22 -4.71
CA LEU A 85 26.10 -17.18 -3.67
C LEU A 85 26.75 -17.65 -2.37
N GLN A 86 26.56 -18.92 -1.98
CA GLN A 86 27.25 -19.49 -0.82
C GLN A 86 28.77 -19.52 -1.03
N GLU A 87 29.23 -19.88 -2.23
CA GLU A 87 30.65 -19.91 -2.58
C GLU A 87 31.25 -18.50 -2.61
N GLU A 88 30.53 -17.52 -3.15
CA GLU A 88 30.93 -16.11 -3.16
C GLU A 88 31.00 -15.53 -1.74
N ASN A 89 30.03 -15.87 -0.88
CA ASN A 89 30.02 -15.45 0.52
C ASN A 89 31.21 -16.05 1.31
N ASN A 90 31.55 -17.32 1.04
CA ASN A 90 32.74 -17.93 1.63
C ASN A 90 34.03 -17.23 1.19
N ASN A 91 34.15 -16.87 -0.10
CA ASN A 91 35.30 -16.11 -0.60
C ASN A 91 35.39 -14.70 0.02
N LEU A 92 34.25 -14.04 0.23
CA LEU A 92 34.19 -12.74 0.92
C LEU A 92 34.63 -12.86 2.38
N ASN A 93 34.18 -13.88 3.10
CA ASN A 93 34.60 -14.13 4.49
C ASN A 93 36.11 -14.38 4.60
N GLU A 94 36.72 -15.12 3.66
CA GLU A 94 38.17 -15.33 3.64
C GLU A 94 38.93 -14.02 3.33
N ARG A 95 38.42 -13.19 2.42
CA ARG A 95 38.97 -11.84 2.18
C ARG A 95 38.88 -10.97 3.42
N GLU A 96 37.75 -11.00 4.14
CA GLU A 96 37.55 -10.22 5.37
C GLU A 96 38.56 -10.63 6.44
N LYS A 97 38.81 -11.94 6.62
CA LYS A 97 39.89 -12.43 7.52
C LYS A 97 41.24 -11.89 7.11
N HIS A 98 41.55 -11.90 5.82
CA HIS A 98 42.84 -11.41 5.31
C HIS A 98 43.00 -9.90 5.53
N PHE A 99 41.92 -9.12 5.37
CA PHE A 99 41.92 -7.68 5.70
C PHE A 99 42.10 -7.41 7.19
N LYS A 100 41.41 -8.16 8.07
CA LYS A 100 41.60 -8.04 9.53
C LYS A 100 43.04 -8.34 9.94
N GLN A 101 43.65 -9.38 9.37
CA GLN A 101 45.06 -9.72 9.61
C GLN A 101 45.99 -8.59 9.13
N HIS A 102 45.70 -7.98 7.97
CA HIS A 102 46.50 -6.89 7.44
C HIS A 102 46.43 -5.63 8.33
N ILE A 103 45.24 -5.29 8.83
CA ILE A 103 45.06 -4.18 9.78
C ILE A 103 45.87 -4.41 11.05
N GLN A 104 45.82 -5.61 11.64
CA GLN A 104 46.60 -5.95 12.83
C GLN A 104 48.12 -5.81 12.60
N ASN A 105 48.60 -6.19 11.42
CA ASN A 105 50.02 -6.04 11.07
C ASN A 105 50.42 -4.56 10.93
N LEU A 106 49.55 -3.72 10.36
CA LEU A 106 49.78 -2.28 10.25
C LEU A 106 49.76 -1.59 11.62
N GLU A 107 48.84 -1.98 12.51
CA GLU A 107 48.81 -1.50 13.90
C GLU A 107 50.09 -1.86 14.65
N LYS A 108 50.58 -3.09 14.47
CA LYS A 108 51.86 -3.53 15.05
C LYS A 108 53.04 -2.69 14.52
N GLN A 109 53.13 -2.49 13.20
CA GLN A 109 54.17 -1.65 12.62
C GLN A 109 54.13 -0.20 13.13
N LYS A 110 52.92 0.36 13.29
CA LYS A 110 52.72 1.69 13.87
C LYS A 110 53.24 1.74 15.31
N ASN A 111 52.94 0.73 16.12
CA ASN A 111 53.39 0.66 17.51
C ASN A 111 54.92 0.53 17.60
N ASP A 112 55.52 -0.33 16.77
CA ASP A 112 56.98 -0.48 16.71
C ASP A 112 57.66 0.85 16.32
N GLN A 113 57.09 1.60 15.36
CA GLN A 113 57.59 2.92 14.98
C GLN A 113 57.45 3.97 16.09
N LEU A 114 56.33 3.96 16.81
CA LEU A 114 56.11 4.85 17.96
C LEU A 114 57.10 4.56 19.09
N GLU A 115 57.43 3.28 19.34
CA GLU A 115 58.42 2.89 20.33
C GLU A 115 59.82 3.36 19.95
N ILE A 116 60.22 3.20 18.68
CA ILE A 116 61.48 3.75 18.16
C ILE A 116 61.52 5.27 18.30
N PHE A 117 60.42 5.96 18.00
CA PHE A 117 60.33 7.41 18.14
C PHE A 117 60.47 7.83 19.60
N SER A 118 59.81 7.13 20.53
CA SER A 118 59.90 7.37 21.97
C SER A 118 61.33 7.20 22.49
N GLN A 119 62.00 6.09 22.13
CA GLN A 119 63.39 5.84 22.54
C GLN A 119 64.37 6.89 22.00
N ASN A 120 64.15 7.38 20.77
CA ASN A 120 64.94 8.47 20.20
C ASN A 120 64.69 9.80 20.91
N LEU A 121 63.44 10.06 21.31
CA LEU A 121 63.06 11.25 22.07
C LEU A 121 63.70 11.24 23.47
N GLU A 122 63.66 10.11 24.17
CA GLU A 122 64.33 9.91 25.47
C GLU A 122 65.84 10.11 25.36
N LYS A 123 66.49 9.59 24.31
CA LYS A 123 67.91 9.85 24.05
C LYS A 123 68.21 11.32 23.76
N ALA A 124 67.33 12.02 23.04
CA ALA A 124 67.50 13.43 22.74
C ALA A 124 67.31 14.30 24.00
N LEU A 125 66.32 13.97 24.83
CA LEU A 125 66.06 14.62 26.11
C LEU A 125 67.18 14.37 27.13
N GLY A 126 67.71 13.15 27.22
CA GLY A 126 68.88 12.86 28.05
C GLY A 126 70.15 13.58 27.59
N LYS A 127 70.27 13.88 26.29
CA LYS A 127 71.33 14.76 25.76
C LYS A 127 71.11 16.23 26.16
N LEU A 128 69.86 16.71 26.09
CA LEU A 128 69.48 18.05 26.54
C LEU A 128 69.66 18.24 28.05
N GLU A 129 69.38 17.24 28.89
CA GLU A 129 69.67 17.30 30.33
C GLU A 129 71.17 17.34 30.64
N LEU A 130 72.01 16.70 29.81
CA LEU A 130 73.47 16.81 29.89
C LEU A 130 73.96 18.18 29.41
N ASP A 131 73.36 18.77 28.38
CA ASP A 131 73.71 20.10 27.88
C ASP A 131 73.21 21.22 28.83
N ILE A 132 72.11 21.00 29.58
CA ILE A 132 71.57 21.93 30.59
C ILE A 132 72.39 21.92 31.89
N LEU A 133 73.14 20.85 32.19
CA LEU A 133 74.06 20.82 33.33
C LEU A 133 75.34 21.65 33.11
N ASP A 134 75.64 22.04 31.86
CA ASP A 134 76.76 22.92 31.54
C ASP A 134 76.36 24.42 31.40
N GLU A 135 75.08 24.75 31.38
CA GLU A 135 74.59 26.15 31.36
C GLU A 135 73.24 26.34 32.08
N VAL A 136 73.18 26.24 33.41
CA VAL A 136 72.13 26.95 34.19
C VAL A 136 72.67 27.53 35.49
N ASN A 137 72.55 28.85 35.59
CA ASN A 137 72.78 29.69 36.77
C ASN A 137 71.56 29.62 37.71
N GLU A 138 71.77 29.50 39.02
CA GLU A 138 70.79 29.14 40.07
C GLU A 138 69.53 30.05 40.22
N ASN A 139 69.34 31.06 39.37
CA ASN A 139 68.26 32.04 39.51
C ASN A 139 67.01 31.77 38.67
N ASP A 140 67.05 30.89 37.66
CA ASP A 140 65.88 30.59 36.81
C ASP A 140 64.97 29.47 37.38
N ILE A 141 65.43 28.73 38.40
CA ILE A 141 64.68 27.62 39.02
C ILE A 141 63.58 28.11 40.00
N LYS A 142 63.63 29.36 40.46
CA LYS A 142 62.60 29.91 41.37
C LYS A 142 61.37 30.50 40.68
N SER A 143 61.43 30.81 39.39
CA SER A 143 60.29 31.34 38.61
C SER A 143 59.38 30.25 38.01
N LEU A 144 59.83 29.00 37.93
CA LEU A 144 59.07 27.87 37.36
C LEU A 144 58.22 27.10 38.39
N ASN A 145 58.51 27.24 39.70
CA ASN A 145 57.81 26.51 40.76
C ASN A 145 56.52 27.20 41.28
N GLU A 146 56.24 28.45 40.92
CA GLU A 146 54.97 29.12 41.27
C GLU A 146 53.88 28.97 40.20
N ASN A 147 54.23 28.64 38.94
CA ASN A 147 53.26 28.47 37.85
C ASN A 147 52.84 27.01 37.58
N ASN A 148 53.54 26.02 38.11
CA ASN A 148 53.22 24.59 37.89
C ASN A 148 52.27 23.99 38.93
N LYS A 149 51.82 24.75 39.94
CA LYS A 149 50.86 24.28 40.95
C LYS A 149 49.40 24.69 40.68
N SER A 150 49.11 25.41 39.58
CA SER A 150 47.75 25.83 39.23
C SER A 150 47.18 25.20 37.95
N LEU A 151 47.85 24.18 37.38
CA LEU A 151 47.47 23.56 36.10
C LEU A 151 47.25 22.04 36.17
N ILE A 152 47.30 21.41 37.36
CA ILE A 152 47.15 19.95 37.54
C ILE A 152 45.92 19.60 38.41
N ASP A 153 44.95 20.50 38.58
CA ASP A 153 43.63 20.15 39.12
C ASP A 153 42.57 20.69 38.17
N ASN A 154 41.99 19.79 37.35
CA ASN A 154 40.67 19.87 36.66
C ASN A 154 40.73 19.30 35.23
N TYR A 155 40.86 17.97 35.11
CA TYR A 155 40.26 17.22 34.00
C TYR A 155 39.99 15.79 34.47
N ASP A 156 38.95 15.66 35.28
CA ASP A 156 38.11 14.46 35.28
C ASP A 156 36.65 14.94 35.37
N ASN A 157 35.81 14.28 34.58
CA ASN A 157 34.34 14.34 34.50
C ASN A 157 33.64 15.37 33.58
N ASP A 158 32.82 14.75 32.71
CA ASP A 158 31.46 15.13 32.30
C ASP A 158 31.22 15.96 31.03
N SER A 159 30.38 15.34 30.18
CA SER A 159 29.33 15.95 29.34
C SER A 159 29.73 16.68 28.06
N ILE A 160 29.42 16.06 26.91
CA ILE A 160 29.32 16.75 25.62
C ILE A 160 27.85 17.16 25.44
N ASP A 161 27.57 18.42 25.73
CA ASP A 161 26.41 19.15 25.21
C ASP A 161 26.79 19.87 23.90
N TYR A 162 25.90 19.77 22.93
CA TYR A 162 25.89 20.58 21.71
C TYR A 162 25.32 21.96 22.00
N ILE A 163 26.05 23.04 21.66
CA ILE A 163 25.44 24.35 21.38
C ILE A 163 26.08 24.99 20.14
N GLU A 164 25.18 25.26 19.19
CA GLU A 164 25.07 26.35 18.19
C GLU A 164 26.29 27.13 17.70
N ASP A 165 26.33 27.24 16.37
CA ASP A 165 27.17 28.14 15.58
C ASP A 165 26.39 29.43 15.25
N PRO A 166 26.84 30.61 15.72
CA PRO A 166 26.45 31.89 15.14
C PRO A 166 27.68 32.60 14.57
N PHE A 167 27.75 32.88 13.27
CA PHE A 167 28.29 34.15 12.72
C PHE A 167 28.29 34.19 11.18
N ALA A 168 27.60 35.19 10.60
CA ALA A 168 28.14 36.14 9.60
C ALA A 168 27.02 37.12 9.16
N LYS A 169 26.91 38.31 9.77
CA LYS A 169 27.53 39.62 9.43
C LYS A 169 26.72 40.49 8.45
N GLU A 170 26.09 41.52 9.02
CA GLU A 170 25.54 42.71 8.36
C GLU A 170 26.59 43.82 8.17
N ALA A 171 26.38 44.70 7.19
CA ALA A 171 27.19 45.89 6.87
C ALA A 171 26.44 47.19 7.26
N PRO A 172 27.14 48.30 7.60
CA PRO A 172 26.50 49.49 8.14
C PRO A 172 26.25 50.61 7.11
N ASN A 173 25.21 51.39 7.41
CA ASN A 173 24.79 52.63 6.75
C ASN A 173 25.22 53.85 7.58
N GLU A 174 25.75 54.90 6.93
CA GLU A 174 25.66 56.29 7.41
C GLU A 174 25.32 57.22 6.23
N GLY A 175 24.34 58.10 6.41
CA GLY A 175 23.89 59.09 5.42
C GLY A 175 24.66 60.42 5.47
N PRO A 176 24.26 61.41 4.65
CA PRO A 176 23.69 62.61 5.28
C PRO A 176 22.50 63.27 4.53
N LYS A 177 21.84 64.15 5.30
CA LYS A 177 20.57 64.89 5.14
C LYS A 177 20.54 65.94 4.01
N LEU A 178 19.33 66.24 3.48
CA LEU A 178 18.64 67.55 3.49
C LEU A 178 17.35 67.56 2.62
N ALA A 179 16.36 68.35 3.03
CA ALA A 179 14.99 68.43 2.51
C ALA A 179 14.77 69.69 1.59
N PRO A 180 13.53 70.18 1.31
CA PRO A 180 12.65 69.83 0.18
C PRO A 180 12.22 71.05 -0.69
N GLN A 181 11.71 70.88 -1.93
CA GLN A 181 10.63 71.72 -2.53
C GLN A 181 10.21 71.34 -3.97
N ALA A 182 9.00 71.80 -4.31
CA ALA A 182 8.11 71.47 -5.42
C ALA A 182 8.53 71.95 -6.82
N THR A 183 7.99 71.33 -7.88
CA THR A 183 6.99 71.91 -8.83
C THR A 183 6.84 71.09 -10.13
N MET A 184 5.70 71.33 -10.79
CA MET A 184 5.09 70.64 -11.93
C MET A 184 5.94 70.52 -13.20
N THR A 185 5.71 69.46 -13.99
CA THR A 185 5.29 69.50 -15.44
C THR A 185 5.49 68.14 -16.11
N SER A 186 4.60 67.82 -17.05
CA SER A 186 4.65 66.69 -18.00
C SER A 186 4.58 67.28 -19.43
N PRO A 187 4.75 66.52 -20.54
CA PRO A 187 5.54 65.32 -20.87
C PRO A 187 6.46 65.60 -22.12
N PRO A 188 7.14 64.64 -22.82
CA PRO A 188 6.51 63.61 -23.67
C PRO A 188 7.20 62.22 -23.74
N LYS A 189 6.46 61.29 -24.34
CA LYS A 189 6.64 59.84 -24.56
C LYS A 189 7.95 59.43 -25.28
N LYS A 190 8.49 58.24 -24.93
CA LYS A 190 8.92 57.18 -25.88
C LYS A 190 9.26 55.81 -25.21
N ALA A 191 8.64 54.77 -25.79
CA ALA A 191 8.96 53.33 -25.82
C ALA A 191 8.88 52.45 -24.54
N PRO A 192 7.99 51.42 -24.49
CA PRO A 192 7.98 50.44 -23.41
C PRO A 192 9.02 49.34 -23.65
N ARG A 193 9.83 49.06 -22.63
CA ARG A 193 10.63 47.84 -22.52
C ARG A 193 9.69 46.64 -22.36
N LYS A 194 9.92 45.60 -23.16
CA LYS A 194 9.23 44.31 -23.12
C LYS A 194 9.31 43.73 -21.70
N LYS A 195 8.18 43.67 -21.01
CA LYS A 195 8.01 42.81 -19.83
C LYS A 195 7.90 41.37 -20.32
N SER A 196 8.73 40.49 -19.77
CA SER A 196 8.55 39.04 -19.86
C SER A 196 7.21 38.69 -19.21
N VAL A 197 6.23 38.37 -20.04
CA VAL A 197 4.94 37.87 -19.58
C VAL A 197 5.15 36.41 -19.20
N ASN A 198 5.16 36.13 -17.89
CA ASN A 198 4.90 34.78 -17.38
C ASN A 198 3.46 34.42 -17.74
N HIS A 199 3.25 33.81 -18.91
CA HIS A 199 2.00 33.19 -19.29
C HIS A 199 1.87 31.84 -18.59
N LEU A 200 1.58 31.84 -17.29
CA LEU A 200 0.76 30.79 -16.70
C LEU A 200 -0.69 31.29 -16.87
N ARG A 201 -1.33 30.91 -17.98
CA ARG A 201 -2.74 31.24 -18.19
C ARG A 201 -3.55 30.60 -17.07
N SER A 202 -4.15 31.48 -16.27
CA SER A 202 -5.24 31.23 -15.34
C SER A 202 -6.27 30.29 -15.96
N TRP A 203 -6.66 29.27 -15.20
CA TRP A 203 -7.70 28.34 -15.56
C TRP A 203 -9.02 29.12 -15.69
N GLY A 204 -9.74 28.90 -16.79
CA GLY A 204 -10.99 29.60 -17.08
C GLY A 204 -12.11 29.16 -16.15
N SER A 205 -12.85 30.14 -15.61
CA SER A 205 -14.25 30.06 -15.14
C SER A 205 -14.69 28.71 -14.54
N HIS A 206 -14.18 28.36 -13.36
CA HIS A 206 -14.71 27.24 -12.57
C HIS A 206 -15.75 27.76 -11.58
N GLY A 207 -16.89 27.06 -11.46
CA GLY A 207 -17.78 27.22 -10.30
C GLY A 207 -16.97 27.10 -9.01
N GLU A 208 -17.21 28.00 -8.07
CA GLU A 208 -16.51 28.04 -6.79
C GLU A 208 -16.77 26.75 -6.00
N ILE A 209 -15.71 26.02 -5.65
CA ILE A 209 -15.82 24.85 -4.76
C ILE A 209 -16.30 25.34 -3.39
N ARG A 210 -17.49 24.91 -2.98
CA ARG A 210 -18.14 25.27 -1.72
C ARG A 210 -18.22 24.11 -0.73
N VAL A 211 -18.17 22.88 -1.23
CA VAL A 211 -18.25 21.66 -0.41
C VAL A 211 -17.13 20.71 -0.81
N VAL A 212 -16.50 20.10 0.18
CA VAL A 212 -15.54 19.00 0.01
C VAL A 212 -16.16 17.72 0.54
N VAL A 213 -16.02 16.62 -0.20
CA VAL A 213 -16.42 15.26 0.20
C VAL A 213 -15.19 14.37 0.23
N GLY A 214 -14.88 13.78 1.38
CA GLY A 214 -13.90 12.72 1.51
C GLY A 214 -14.60 11.36 1.49
N LEU A 215 -14.38 10.57 0.44
CA LEU A 215 -14.93 9.24 0.26
C LEU A 215 -13.83 8.20 0.46
N ASP A 216 -14.04 7.32 1.42
CA ASP A 216 -13.25 6.11 1.59
C ASP A 216 -13.98 4.92 0.98
N PHE A 217 -13.48 4.48 -0.18
CA PHE A 217 -13.94 3.29 -0.88
C PHE A 217 -13.05 2.11 -0.48
N GLY A 218 -13.33 1.50 0.67
CA GLY A 218 -12.53 0.41 1.22
C GLY A 218 -12.87 -0.95 0.63
N THR A 219 -11.98 -1.93 0.81
CA THR A 219 -12.16 -3.31 0.31
C THR A 219 -13.38 -4.00 0.91
N THR A 220 -13.61 -3.79 2.21
CA THR A 220 -14.67 -4.45 2.99
C THR A 220 -15.75 -3.48 3.46
N TYR A 221 -15.37 -2.23 3.75
CA TYR A 221 -16.27 -1.19 4.21
C TYR A 221 -15.96 0.13 3.52
N SER A 222 -16.99 0.89 3.17
CA SER A 222 -16.87 2.23 2.60
C SER A 222 -17.70 3.24 3.39
N GLY A 223 -17.29 4.50 3.36
CA GLY A 223 -18.04 5.60 3.98
C GLY A 223 -17.51 6.95 3.53
N PHE A 224 -18.24 8.02 3.85
CA PHE A 224 -17.87 9.36 3.42
C PHE A 224 -18.10 10.40 4.51
N SER A 225 -17.34 11.49 4.41
CA SER A 225 -17.58 12.72 5.16
C SER A 225 -17.64 13.90 4.21
N TYR A 226 -18.20 14.99 4.69
CA TYR A 226 -18.37 16.20 3.90
C TYR A 226 -18.32 17.44 4.78
N CYS A 227 -17.88 18.55 4.20
CA CYS A 227 -17.72 19.81 4.89
C CYS A 227 -17.94 20.99 3.95
N HIS A 228 -18.61 22.03 4.44
CA HIS A 228 -18.65 23.32 3.74
C HIS A 228 -17.31 24.04 3.94
N VAL A 229 -16.76 24.66 2.89
CA VAL A 229 -15.44 25.29 2.93
C VAL A 229 -15.36 26.44 3.93
N GLU A 230 -16.43 27.23 4.07
CA GLU A 230 -16.50 28.34 5.04
C GLU A 230 -16.55 27.87 6.51
N ASN A 231 -16.87 26.59 6.76
CA ASN A 231 -16.91 26.00 8.09
C ASN A 231 -16.02 24.76 8.16
N SER A 232 -14.75 24.93 7.76
CA SER A 232 -13.74 23.87 7.63
C SER A 232 -13.47 23.05 8.91
N ARG A 233 -13.92 23.53 10.08
CA ARG A 233 -13.83 22.81 11.36
C ARG A 233 -14.99 21.83 11.60
N ASN A 234 -16.09 21.94 10.86
CA ASN A 234 -17.31 21.15 11.09
C ASN A 234 -17.49 20.04 10.05
N ILE A 235 -16.59 19.07 10.08
CA ILE A 235 -16.66 17.89 9.21
C ILE A 235 -17.77 16.98 9.70
N ARG A 236 -18.73 16.68 8.82
CA ARG A 236 -19.81 15.73 9.07
C ARG A 236 -19.46 14.38 8.46
N THR A 237 -19.55 13.31 9.24
CA THR A 237 -19.45 11.93 8.74
C THR A 237 -20.86 11.37 8.60
N TYR A 238 -21.13 10.68 7.49
CA TYR A 238 -22.43 10.05 7.31
C TYR A 238 -22.55 8.78 8.16
N ASP A 239 -23.55 8.77 9.04
CA ASP A 239 -23.82 7.70 10.01
C ASP A 239 -25.28 7.20 10.01
N MET A 240 -26.08 7.70 9.07
CA MET A 240 -27.51 7.39 8.94
C MET A 240 -27.77 6.19 8.03
N TRP A 241 -27.00 5.10 8.21
CA TRP A 241 -27.19 3.87 7.44
C TRP A 241 -28.45 3.14 7.92
N PRO A 242 -29.37 2.73 7.02
CA PRO A 242 -30.67 2.18 7.41
C PRO A 242 -30.61 0.99 8.39
N GLU A 243 -29.58 0.15 8.27
CA GLU A 243 -29.44 -1.06 9.09
C GLU A 243 -28.55 -0.90 10.32
N ASN A 244 -27.72 0.14 10.35
CA ASN A 244 -26.69 0.33 11.38
C ASN A 244 -26.52 1.82 11.72
N LEU A 245 -27.54 2.39 12.36
CA LEU A 245 -27.50 3.78 12.83
C LEU A 245 -26.27 4.00 13.75
N GLY A 246 -25.49 5.04 13.45
CA GLY A 246 -24.31 5.42 14.23
C GLY A 246 -22.99 4.83 13.70
N ASN A 247 -23.02 3.89 12.75
CA ASN A 247 -21.79 3.40 12.12
C ASN A 247 -21.30 4.40 11.07
N PHE A 248 -19.98 4.64 10.98
CA PHE A 248 -19.44 5.57 9.98
C PHE A 248 -19.23 4.98 8.59
N LYS A 249 -19.41 3.66 8.44
CA LYS A 249 -19.20 2.93 7.18
C LYS A 249 -20.22 1.81 7.02
N THR A 250 -20.46 1.41 5.77
CA THR A 250 -21.26 0.23 5.37
C THR A 250 -20.41 -0.74 4.56
N ASN A 251 -20.85 -1.98 4.38
CA ASN A 251 -20.10 -3.00 3.63
C ASN A 251 -19.89 -2.61 2.15
N THR A 252 -18.76 -3.02 1.58
CA THR A 252 -18.48 -2.90 0.14
C THR A 252 -18.99 -4.14 -0.59
N ALA A 253 -20.32 -4.28 -0.65
CA ALA A 253 -21.01 -5.44 -1.23
C ALA A 253 -22.21 -5.00 -2.08
N LEU A 254 -22.51 -5.79 -3.11
CA LEU A 254 -23.65 -5.62 -4.02
C LEU A 254 -24.39 -6.94 -4.16
N GLN A 255 -25.71 -6.89 -4.20
CA GLN A 255 -26.54 -8.02 -4.62
C GLN A 255 -27.27 -7.64 -5.89
N TYR A 256 -27.20 -8.52 -6.89
CA TYR A 256 -27.83 -8.31 -8.18
C TYR A 256 -29.08 -9.19 -8.35
N ASP A 257 -29.87 -8.88 -9.36
CA ASP A 257 -30.81 -9.82 -9.94
C ASP A 257 -30.08 -11.01 -10.60
N ASP A 258 -30.81 -12.08 -10.93
CA ASP A 258 -30.24 -13.30 -11.54
C ASP A 258 -29.52 -13.05 -12.88
N SER A 259 -29.87 -11.96 -13.55
CA SER A 259 -29.26 -11.54 -14.82
C SER A 259 -28.02 -10.65 -14.65
N TYR A 260 -27.66 -10.30 -13.41
CA TYR A 260 -26.56 -9.40 -13.04
C TYR A 260 -26.63 -8.00 -13.68
N ASN A 261 -27.82 -7.58 -14.10
CA ASN A 261 -28.06 -6.31 -14.77
C ASN A 261 -28.43 -5.21 -13.77
N THR A 262 -29.18 -5.54 -12.72
CA THR A 262 -29.75 -4.57 -11.78
C THR A 262 -29.26 -4.84 -10.37
N VAL A 263 -28.78 -3.79 -9.68
CA VAL A 263 -28.46 -3.87 -8.25
C VAL A 263 -29.77 -3.87 -7.47
N MET A 264 -30.03 -4.96 -6.74
CA MET A 264 -31.21 -5.15 -5.91
C MET A 264 -30.99 -4.59 -4.50
N SER A 265 -29.78 -4.75 -3.96
CA SER A 265 -29.37 -4.17 -2.68
C SER A 265 -27.85 -3.95 -2.67
N TRP A 266 -27.39 -3.09 -1.76
CA TRP A 266 -25.97 -2.76 -1.59
C TRP A 266 -25.68 -2.47 -0.12
N GLY A 267 -24.41 -2.50 0.27
CA GLY A 267 -24.04 -2.28 1.67
C GLY A 267 -24.28 -3.52 2.55
N ALA A 268 -24.52 -3.28 3.84
CA ALA A 268 -24.92 -4.34 4.78
C ALA A 268 -26.14 -5.17 4.32
N PRO A 269 -27.23 -4.58 3.77
CA PRO A 269 -28.39 -5.34 3.26
C PRO A 269 -28.05 -6.36 2.16
N ALA A 270 -26.97 -6.13 1.40
CA ALA A 270 -26.51 -7.06 0.38
C ALA A 270 -25.75 -8.25 0.96
N LEU A 271 -25.07 -8.08 2.10
CA LEU A 271 -24.11 -9.07 2.61
C LEU A 271 -24.75 -10.09 3.55
N ALA A 272 -25.47 -9.63 4.57
CA ALA A 272 -25.96 -10.48 5.65
C ALA A 272 -27.48 -10.49 5.70
N LYS A 273 -28.08 -11.68 5.70
CA LYS A 273 -29.53 -11.85 5.78
C LYS A 273 -29.88 -12.83 6.88
N ARG A 274 -30.74 -12.41 7.81
CA ARG A 274 -31.24 -13.30 8.85
C ARG A 274 -32.02 -14.45 8.19
N PRO A 275 -31.77 -15.72 8.56
CA PRO A 275 -32.52 -16.84 8.02
C PRO A 275 -34.02 -16.66 8.31
N ASN A 276 -34.85 -16.67 7.27
CA ASN A 276 -36.29 -16.54 7.43
C ASN A 276 -36.94 -17.94 7.39
N ARG A 277 -37.53 -18.39 8.51
CA ARG A 277 -38.14 -19.73 8.62
C ARG A 277 -39.31 -19.97 7.64
N ARG A 278 -39.85 -18.91 7.02
CA ARG A 278 -41.02 -18.96 6.12
C ARG A 278 -40.70 -18.86 4.63
N GLU A 279 -39.51 -18.38 4.26
CA GLU A 279 -39.13 -18.24 2.85
C GLU A 279 -38.42 -19.51 2.38
N LYS A 280 -39.20 -20.44 1.83
CA LYS A 280 -38.67 -21.55 1.05
C LYS A 280 -38.47 -21.06 -0.39
N ASN A 281 -37.23 -21.07 -0.85
CA ASN A 281 -36.84 -21.02 -2.26
C ASN A 281 -37.03 -19.67 -2.98
N ILE A 282 -36.40 -18.59 -2.52
CA ILE A 282 -35.97 -17.53 -3.43
C ILE A 282 -34.50 -17.80 -3.75
N SER A 283 -34.21 -18.16 -5.00
CA SER A 283 -32.83 -18.23 -5.49
C SER A 283 -32.30 -16.80 -5.48
N GLU A 284 -31.56 -16.45 -4.43
CA GLU A 284 -30.88 -15.17 -4.39
C GLU A 284 -29.47 -15.32 -4.96
N THR A 285 -29.05 -14.37 -5.80
CA THR A 285 -27.67 -14.35 -6.25
C THR A 285 -26.73 -14.16 -5.07
N LYS A 286 -25.57 -14.82 -5.16
CA LYS A 286 -24.49 -14.59 -4.21
C LYS A 286 -24.05 -13.13 -4.30
N PRO A 287 -23.91 -12.42 -3.17
CA PRO A 287 -23.38 -11.07 -3.15
C PRO A 287 -22.01 -10.98 -3.83
N VAL A 288 -21.83 -9.90 -4.59
CA VAL A 288 -20.58 -9.52 -5.23
C VAL A 288 -19.83 -8.61 -4.26
N GLU A 289 -18.70 -9.08 -3.76
CA GLU A 289 -17.87 -8.42 -2.74
C GLU A 289 -16.39 -8.51 -3.12
N LEU A 290 -15.54 -7.79 -2.38
CA LEU A 290 -14.08 -7.79 -2.55
C LEU A 290 -13.61 -7.42 -3.97
N PHE A 291 -14.49 -6.88 -4.81
CA PHE A 291 -14.21 -6.55 -6.20
C PHE A 291 -13.12 -5.48 -6.34
N LYS A 292 -12.88 -4.67 -5.30
CA LYS A 292 -11.72 -3.75 -5.20
C LYS A 292 -10.38 -4.48 -5.34
N LEU A 293 -10.27 -5.76 -4.93
CA LEU A 293 -9.03 -6.55 -5.01
C LEU A 293 -8.61 -6.94 -6.44
N HIS A 294 -9.43 -6.65 -7.45
CA HIS A 294 -9.02 -6.76 -8.86
C HIS A 294 -8.09 -5.63 -9.29
N LEU A 295 -8.05 -4.53 -8.54
CA LEU A 295 -7.10 -3.43 -8.70
C LEU A 295 -5.81 -3.70 -7.91
N GLY A 296 -4.74 -3.01 -8.29
CA GLY A 296 -3.44 -3.13 -7.65
C GLY A 296 -2.69 -4.42 -8.02
N ASN A 297 -1.65 -4.75 -7.24
CA ASN A 297 -0.66 -5.75 -7.60
C ASN A 297 -0.95 -7.17 -7.06
N LEU A 298 -2.18 -7.46 -6.65
CA LEU A 298 -2.55 -8.80 -6.18
C LEU A 298 -2.48 -9.82 -7.32
N SER A 299 -1.88 -10.99 -7.06
CA SER A 299 -1.75 -12.05 -8.06
C SER A 299 -3.11 -12.60 -8.49
N GLU A 300 -3.25 -13.00 -9.76
CA GLU A 300 -4.55 -13.40 -10.34
C GLU A 300 -5.23 -14.55 -9.61
N ASN A 301 -4.45 -15.49 -9.07
CA ASN A 301 -4.95 -16.63 -8.30
C ASN A 301 -5.50 -16.26 -6.91
N LEU A 302 -5.17 -15.07 -6.39
CA LEU A 302 -5.67 -14.56 -5.11
C LEU A 302 -6.87 -13.62 -5.27
N ARG A 303 -7.21 -13.21 -6.50
CA ARG A 303 -8.37 -12.35 -6.76
C ARG A 303 -9.67 -13.12 -6.57
N PRO A 304 -10.73 -12.49 -6.04
CA PRO A 304 -12.03 -13.15 -5.89
C PRO A 304 -12.60 -13.51 -7.27
N LYS A 305 -13.33 -14.63 -7.35
CA LYS A 305 -14.08 -14.97 -8.56
C LYS A 305 -15.39 -14.19 -8.55
N LEU A 306 -15.55 -13.26 -9.49
CA LEU A 306 -16.75 -12.45 -9.62
C LEU A 306 -17.62 -12.96 -10.77
N PRO A 307 -18.97 -12.93 -10.63
CA PRO A 307 -19.88 -13.27 -11.71
C PRO A 307 -20.00 -12.16 -12.77
N ILE A 308 -19.43 -10.98 -12.51
CA ILE A 308 -19.42 -9.81 -13.38
C ILE A 308 -18.01 -9.20 -13.48
N ASP A 309 -17.83 -8.34 -14.48
CA ASP A 309 -16.62 -7.51 -14.56
C ASP A 309 -16.47 -6.62 -13.32
N TYR A 310 -15.25 -6.56 -12.78
CA TYR A 310 -14.97 -5.80 -11.56
C TYR A 310 -15.18 -4.29 -11.74
N LYS A 311 -14.95 -3.73 -12.94
CA LYS A 311 -15.22 -2.31 -13.20
C LYS A 311 -16.71 -2.01 -13.14
N LYS A 312 -17.57 -2.96 -13.59
CA LYS A 312 -19.02 -2.85 -13.41
C LYS A 312 -19.39 -2.82 -11.93
N ALA A 313 -18.86 -3.76 -11.13
CA ALA A 313 -19.11 -3.80 -9.69
C ALA A 313 -18.67 -2.50 -8.98
N ILE A 314 -17.48 -1.98 -9.30
CA ILE A 314 -17.00 -0.70 -8.75
C ILE A 314 -17.93 0.44 -9.16
N THR A 315 -18.28 0.54 -10.44
CA THR A 315 -19.18 1.59 -10.96
C THR A 315 -20.54 1.55 -10.28
N ASP A 316 -21.14 0.38 -10.16
CA ASP A 316 -22.45 0.20 -9.56
C ASP A 316 -22.43 0.55 -8.05
N TYR A 317 -21.38 0.15 -7.33
CA TYR A 317 -21.23 0.53 -5.92
C TYR A 317 -21.04 2.05 -5.75
N LEU A 318 -20.17 2.66 -6.56
CA LEU A 318 -19.96 4.11 -6.57
C LEU A 318 -21.22 4.88 -6.94
N ARG A 319 -22.07 4.32 -7.81
CA ARG A 319 -23.36 4.90 -8.18
C ARG A 319 -24.31 4.92 -6.98
N GLU A 320 -24.43 3.82 -6.26
CA GLU A 320 -25.32 3.74 -5.09
C GLU A 320 -24.87 4.64 -3.93
N ILE A 321 -23.58 4.61 -3.57
CA ILE A 321 -23.07 5.54 -2.54
C ILE A 321 -23.11 7.00 -3.01
N GLY A 322 -22.95 7.23 -4.32
CA GLY A 322 -23.06 8.54 -4.94
C GLY A 322 -24.43 9.18 -4.81
N LYS A 323 -25.51 8.39 -4.90
CA LYS A 323 -26.88 8.86 -4.62
C LYS A 323 -26.98 9.39 -3.18
N LEU A 324 -26.48 8.62 -2.20
CA LEU A 324 -26.48 9.05 -0.79
C LEU A 324 -25.64 10.30 -0.55
N ILE A 325 -24.47 10.41 -1.19
CA ILE A 325 -23.63 11.61 -1.08
C ILE A 325 -24.40 12.84 -1.59
N LYS A 326 -25.03 12.74 -2.77
CA LYS A 326 -25.83 13.83 -3.36
C LYS A 326 -26.98 14.23 -2.44
N GLU A 327 -27.74 13.26 -1.93
CA GLU A 327 -28.84 13.49 -0.98
C GLU A 327 -28.36 14.14 0.33
N ALA A 328 -27.24 13.68 0.88
CA ALA A 328 -26.67 14.21 2.13
C ALA A 328 -26.23 15.68 1.96
N ILE A 329 -25.65 16.02 0.81
CA ILE A 329 -25.24 17.38 0.46
C ILE A 329 -26.47 18.27 0.25
N GLU A 330 -27.45 17.84 -0.54
CA GLU A 330 -28.68 18.61 -0.78
C GLU A 330 -29.42 18.93 0.52
N ARG A 331 -29.52 17.94 1.42
CA ARG A 331 -30.14 18.11 2.74
C ARG A 331 -29.34 19.03 3.65
N SER A 332 -28.01 18.94 3.62
CA SER A 332 -27.13 19.69 4.53
C SER A 332 -26.88 21.12 4.07
N PHE A 333 -26.81 21.32 2.75
CA PHE A 333 -26.43 22.57 2.10
C PHE A 333 -27.35 22.81 0.88
N PRO A 334 -28.58 23.30 1.11
CA PRO A 334 -29.51 23.61 0.01
C PRO A 334 -28.89 24.60 -0.98
N LYS A 335 -29.19 24.46 -2.28
CA LYS A 335 -28.68 25.30 -3.39
C LYS A 335 -27.21 25.08 -3.77
N ILE A 336 -26.56 24.04 -3.23
CA ILE A 336 -25.30 23.53 -3.77
C ILE A 336 -25.61 22.68 -5.01
N ASP A 337 -25.11 23.10 -6.16
CA ASP A 337 -25.04 22.23 -7.34
C ASP A 337 -23.88 21.25 -7.12
N PHE A 338 -24.19 19.95 -7.15
CA PHE A 338 -23.21 18.90 -6.90
C PHE A 338 -22.07 18.93 -7.92
N TYR A 339 -22.37 19.01 -9.21
CA TYR A 339 -21.35 18.98 -10.25
C TYR A 339 -20.59 20.29 -10.33
N GLU A 340 -21.21 21.42 -9.95
CA GLU A 340 -20.54 22.71 -10.01
C GLU A 340 -19.69 23.04 -8.78
N SER A 341 -20.16 22.73 -7.58
CA SER A 341 -19.62 23.26 -6.32
C SER A 341 -18.99 22.23 -5.40
N VAL A 342 -18.96 20.94 -5.76
CA VAL A 342 -18.40 19.87 -4.90
C VAL A 342 -17.04 19.41 -5.41
N LEU A 343 -16.07 19.32 -4.50
CA LEU A 343 -14.80 18.62 -4.70
C LEU A 343 -14.86 17.25 -4.02
N LEU A 344 -14.78 16.19 -4.81
CA LEU A 344 -14.71 14.81 -4.34
C LEU A 344 -13.25 14.38 -4.18
N ILE A 345 -12.89 13.94 -2.98
CA ILE A 345 -11.61 13.31 -2.65
C ILE A 345 -11.85 11.83 -2.44
N LEU A 346 -11.30 10.99 -3.30
CA LEU A 346 -11.41 9.54 -3.20
C LEU A 346 -10.09 8.96 -2.64
N THR A 347 -10.16 8.19 -1.56
CA THR A 347 -8.98 7.51 -1.03
C THR A 347 -8.68 6.24 -1.83
N VAL A 348 -7.39 5.94 -1.98
CA VAL A 348 -6.91 4.71 -2.61
C VAL A 348 -5.77 4.08 -1.81
N PRO A 349 -5.56 2.75 -1.90
CA PRO A 349 -4.38 2.11 -1.32
C PRO A 349 -3.09 2.65 -1.94
N THR A 350 -1.97 2.53 -1.22
CA THR A 350 -0.70 3.10 -1.69
C THR A 350 -0.05 2.28 -2.79
N GLU A 351 -0.53 1.06 -3.04
CA GLU A 351 -0.07 0.12 -4.06
C GLU A 351 -0.71 0.40 -5.42
N TYR A 352 -1.76 1.21 -5.46
CA TYR A 352 -2.48 1.52 -6.69
C TYR A 352 -1.55 2.21 -7.68
N SER A 353 -1.43 1.59 -8.85
CA SER A 353 -0.75 2.18 -9.98
C SER A 353 -1.58 3.31 -10.56
N GLU A 354 -0.96 4.08 -11.44
CA GLU A 354 -1.66 5.11 -12.21
C GLU A 354 -2.76 4.52 -13.10
N LYS A 355 -2.60 3.27 -13.55
CA LYS A 355 -3.65 2.53 -14.27
C LYS A 355 -4.86 2.28 -13.38
N ASP A 356 -4.64 1.90 -12.12
CA ASP A 356 -5.73 1.67 -11.16
C ASP A 356 -6.47 2.97 -10.84
N LYS A 357 -5.75 4.08 -10.65
CA LYS A 357 -6.36 5.41 -10.46
C LYS A 357 -7.18 5.84 -11.68
N ALA A 358 -6.69 5.59 -12.90
CA ALA A 358 -7.43 5.87 -14.13
C ALA A 358 -8.71 5.02 -14.25
N ILE A 359 -8.67 3.74 -13.86
CA ILE A 359 -9.86 2.88 -13.79
C ILE A 359 -10.85 3.44 -12.77
N MET A 360 -10.39 3.82 -11.57
CA MET A 360 -11.28 4.41 -10.55
C MET A 360 -11.94 5.69 -11.04
N ARG A 361 -11.21 6.52 -11.79
CA ARG A 361 -11.72 7.75 -12.41
C ARG A 361 -12.77 7.44 -13.49
N GLU A 362 -12.53 6.41 -14.32
CA GLU A 362 -13.51 5.90 -15.29
C GLU A 362 -14.78 5.40 -14.59
N CYS A 363 -14.64 4.58 -13.54
CA CYS A 363 -15.78 4.10 -12.76
C CYS A 363 -16.55 5.24 -12.08
N ALA A 364 -15.86 6.25 -11.51
CA ALA A 364 -16.50 7.41 -10.91
C ALA A 364 -17.27 8.26 -11.93
N HIS A 365 -16.73 8.43 -13.13
CA HIS A 365 -17.43 9.07 -14.25
C HIS A 365 -18.66 8.26 -14.66
N ASN A 366 -18.51 6.96 -14.87
CA ASN A 366 -19.61 6.08 -15.26
C ASN A 366 -20.67 5.98 -14.16
N ALA A 367 -20.31 6.17 -12.89
CA ALA A 367 -21.20 6.26 -11.74
C ALA A 367 -21.87 7.64 -11.58
N GLU A 368 -21.60 8.58 -12.49
CA GLU A 368 -22.13 9.95 -12.48
C GLU A 368 -21.72 10.74 -11.21
N LEU A 369 -20.53 10.47 -10.68
CA LEU A 369 -19.94 11.28 -9.60
C LEU A 369 -19.18 12.50 -10.15
N ILE A 370 -18.81 12.46 -11.42
CA ILE A 370 -18.19 13.56 -12.17
C ILE A 370 -18.75 13.58 -13.60
N THR A 371 -18.78 14.77 -14.20
CA THR A 371 -19.31 14.98 -15.56
C THR A 371 -18.34 14.59 -16.67
N GLU A 372 -17.04 14.69 -16.41
CA GLU A 372 -15.98 14.38 -17.35
C GLU A 372 -14.94 13.49 -16.67
N LYS A 373 -14.41 12.49 -17.40
CA LYS A 373 -13.37 11.58 -16.88
C LYS A 373 -12.19 12.36 -16.27
N CYS A 374 -11.69 13.37 -16.97
CA CYS A 374 -10.55 14.20 -16.54
C CYS A 374 -10.95 15.39 -15.63
N SER A 375 -12.12 15.36 -15.01
CA SER A 375 -12.59 16.45 -14.13
C SER A 375 -11.62 16.72 -12.98
N ASN A 376 -11.30 17.99 -12.78
CA ASN A 376 -10.50 18.48 -11.65
C ASN A 376 -11.26 18.42 -10.31
N LYS A 377 -12.58 18.18 -10.34
CA LYS A 377 -13.45 18.04 -9.17
C LYS A 377 -13.40 16.64 -8.55
N LEU A 378 -12.64 15.71 -9.13
CA LEU A 378 -12.22 14.47 -8.49
C LEU A 378 -10.69 14.49 -8.29
N GLN A 379 -10.27 14.41 -7.05
CA GLN A 379 -8.88 14.23 -6.65
C GLN A 379 -8.71 12.95 -5.84
N PHE A 380 -7.50 12.43 -5.83
CA PHE A 380 -7.14 11.27 -5.03
C PHE A 380 -6.22 11.67 -3.87
N THR A 381 -6.29 10.89 -2.79
CA THR A 381 -5.28 10.82 -1.73
C THR A 381 -5.10 9.35 -1.35
N THR A 382 -4.02 8.98 -0.67
CA THR A 382 -3.87 7.61 -0.20
C THR A 382 -4.57 7.44 1.14
N GLU A 383 -5.05 6.24 1.42
CA GLU A 383 -5.64 5.89 2.71
C GLU A 383 -4.72 6.27 3.90
N PRO A 384 -3.42 5.91 3.90
CA PRO A 384 -2.50 6.34 4.96
C PRO A 384 -2.20 7.84 4.99
N GLU A 385 -2.17 8.54 3.85
CA GLU A 385 -2.02 10.01 3.83
C GLU A 385 -3.22 10.69 4.50
N ALA A 386 -4.42 10.28 4.12
CA ALA A 386 -5.65 10.81 4.69
C ALA A 386 -5.69 10.56 6.19
N ALA A 387 -5.41 9.33 6.63
CA ALA A 387 -5.36 9.00 8.04
C ALA A 387 -4.34 9.86 8.81
N ALA A 388 -3.14 10.10 8.25
CA ALA A 388 -2.13 10.96 8.86
C ALA A 388 -2.60 12.41 9.00
N ILE A 389 -3.26 12.96 7.98
CA ILE A 389 -3.82 14.33 8.02
C ILE A 389 -4.86 14.47 9.13
N TYR A 390 -5.72 13.45 9.30
CA TYR A 390 -6.69 13.42 10.39
C TYR A 390 -6.02 13.36 11.76
N CYS A 391 -5.04 12.48 11.93
CA CYS A 391 -4.33 12.29 13.20
C CYS A 391 -3.51 13.53 13.59
N MET A 392 -2.93 14.23 12.61
CA MET A 392 -2.24 15.50 12.85
C MET A 392 -3.18 16.57 13.40
N ASN A 393 -4.41 16.67 12.87
CA ASN A 393 -5.39 17.67 13.30
C ASN A 393 -6.14 17.31 14.59
N SER A 394 -6.24 16.03 14.94
CA SER A 394 -6.95 15.57 16.14
C SER A 394 -5.99 15.16 17.24
N SER A 395 -5.32 14.02 17.08
CA SER A 395 -4.50 13.39 18.10
C SER A 395 -3.23 14.17 18.46
N LEU A 396 -2.46 14.69 17.49
CA LEU A 396 -1.22 15.40 17.81
C LEU A 396 -1.45 16.74 18.54
N GLN A 397 -2.59 17.39 18.30
CA GLN A 397 -2.99 18.60 19.03
C GLN A 397 -3.44 18.26 20.47
N GLU A 398 -4.13 17.13 20.67
CA GLU A 398 -4.59 16.69 22.00
C GLU A 398 -3.44 16.33 22.95
N TYR A 399 -2.34 15.77 22.42
CA TYR A 399 -1.18 15.37 23.23
C TYR A 399 -0.06 16.42 23.31
N ASP A 400 -0.28 17.62 22.75
CA ASP A 400 0.74 18.68 22.61
C ASP A 400 2.04 18.20 21.92
N LEU A 401 1.93 17.18 21.08
CA LEU A 401 3.03 16.60 20.29
C LEU A 401 3.16 17.28 18.92
N SER A 402 2.73 18.54 18.84
CA SER A 402 2.71 19.34 17.60
C SER A 402 4.03 20.07 17.35
N THR A 403 5.11 19.70 18.07
CA THR A 403 6.42 20.28 17.87
C THR A 403 6.94 19.95 16.47
N THR A 404 7.48 20.96 15.81
CA THR A 404 8.14 20.83 14.50
C THR A 404 9.21 19.74 14.58
N GLU A 405 9.40 18.98 13.52
CA GLU A 405 10.28 17.80 13.41
C GLU A 405 9.79 16.51 14.10
N THR A 406 8.57 16.47 14.65
CA THR A 406 8.03 15.24 15.25
C THR A 406 7.73 14.18 14.20
N THR A 407 8.34 13.00 14.36
CA THR A 407 8.05 11.80 13.58
C THR A 407 7.02 10.92 14.28
N PHE A 408 6.04 10.43 13.52
CA PHE A 408 5.00 9.54 14.03
C PHE A 408 4.64 8.45 13.02
N THR A 409 4.27 7.29 13.54
CA THR A 409 3.82 6.14 12.76
C THR A 409 2.30 6.09 12.75
N ILE A 410 1.70 5.95 11.57
CA ILE A 410 0.28 5.61 11.42
C ILE A 410 0.19 4.14 11.04
N VAL A 411 -0.63 3.39 11.78
CA VAL A 411 -0.96 1.99 11.47
C VAL A 411 -2.46 1.91 11.18
N ASP A 412 -2.82 1.93 9.90
CA ASP A 412 -4.20 1.73 9.47
C ASP A 412 -4.57 0.25 9.57
N CYS A 413 -5.27 -0.08 10.64
CA CYS A 413 -5.77 -1.40 10.94
C CYS A 413 -7.15 -1.58 10.29
N GLY A 414 -7.16 -1.78 8.97
CA GLY A 414 -8.36 -1.99 8.19
C GLY A 414 -9.03 -3.36 8.41
N GLY A 415 -10.16 -3.57 7.74
CA GLY A 415 -10.82 -4.86 7.68
C GLY A 415 -10.05 -5.87 6.83
N GLY A 416 -9.66 -5.48 5.61
CA GLY A 416 -8.97 -6.37 4.67
C GLY A 416 -7.45 -6.15 4.56
N THR A 417 -6.96 -4.95 4.87
CA THR A 417 -5.55 -4.58 4.72
C THR A 417 -5.04 -3.92 5.98
N ILE A 418 -3.72 -3.95 6.14
CA ILE A 418 -2.99 -3.16 7.13
C ILE A 418 -2.01 -2.31 6.34
N ASP A 419 -2.04 -1.00 6.58
CA ASP A 419 -1.20 -0.03 5.89
C ASP A 419 -0.43 0.80 6.92
N ILE A 420 0.89 0.86 6.79
CA ILE A 420 1.78 1.54 7.73
C ILE A 420 2.57 2.62 7.01
N THR A 421 2.56 3.83 7.56
CA THR A 421 3.36 4.96 7.07
C THR A 421 4.02 5.67 8.24
N ILE A 422 5.23 6.20 8.00
CA ILE A 422 5.93 7.04 8.95
C ILE A 422 6.01 8.44 8.35
N ARG A 423 5.53 9.41 9.12
CA ARG A 423 5.37 10.80 8.72
C ARG A 423 6.10 11.70 9.67
N LYS A 424 6.61 12.80 9.14
CA LYS A 424 7.29 13.85 9.88
C LYS A 424 6.58 15.16 9.71
N LEU A 425 6.36 15.86 10.82
CA LEU A 425 5.81 17.21 10.84
C LEU A 425 6.92 18.21 10.51
N ILE A 426 6.97 18.71 9.27
CA ILE A 426 8.08 19.57 8.79
C ILE A 426 7.89 21.04 9.24
N GLY A 427 6.70 21.41 9.71
CA GLY A 427 6.35 22.77 10.14
C GLY A 427 5.07 23.25 9.49
N ASN A 428 4.45 24.29 10.04
CA ASN A 428 3.18 24.87 9.56
C ASN A 428 2.04 23.85 9.31
N ASN A 429 2.00 22.73 10.03
CA ASN A 429 1.05 21.63 9.78
C ASN A 429 1.22 20.95 8.40
N GLN A 430 2.46 20.84 7.92
CA GLN A 430 2.81 20.06 6.73
C GLN A 430 3.45 18.72 7.10
N LEU A 431 3.08 17.69 6.34
CA LEU A 431 3.57 16.33 6.50
C LEU A 431 4.52 15.93 5.37
N GLY A 432 5.70 15.46 5.74
CA GLY A 432 6.60 14.71 4.86
C GLY A 432 6.53 13.21 5.12
N GLU A 433 6.85 12.42 4.10
CA GLU A 433 7.03 10.96 4.22
C GLU A 433 8.49 10.62 4.54
N VAL A 434 8.72 9.80 5.56
CA VAL A 434 10.07 9.44 6.04
C VAL A 434 10.58 8.18 5.36
N THR A 435 9.69 7.21 5.17
CA THR A 435 10.00 5.89 4.61
C THR A 435 8.91 5.49 3.64
N GLU A 436 9.23 4.66 2.64
CA GLU A 436 8.21 4.00 1.83
C GLU A 436 7.20 3.27 2.74
N SER A 437 5.91 3.50 2.48
CA SER A 437 4.82 2.81 3.18
C SER A 437 4.82 1.32 2.89
N THR A 438 4.44 0.53 3.89
CA THR A 438 4.31 -0.93 3.79
C THR A 438 2.89 -1.36 4.14
N GLY A 439 2.40 -2.41 3.49
CA GLY A 439 1.13 -3.01 3.87
C GLY A 439 1.06 -4.51 3.55
N ASP A 440 0.04 -5.16 4.09
CA ASP A 440 -0.24 -6.58 3.84
C ASP A 440 -1.74 -6.88 4.01
N TYR A 441 -2.18 -8.01 3.47
CA TYR A 441 -3.52 -8.55 3.63
C TYR A 441 -3.61 -9.29 4.98
N CYS A 442 -3.83 -8.54 6.06
CA CYS A 442 -4.01 -9.08 7.42
C CYS A 442 -4.81 -8.15 8.34
N GLY A 443 -6.03 -7.81 7.96
CA GLY A 443 -6.95 -7.01 8.78
C GLY A 443 -7.94 -7.84 9.60
N GLY A 444 -8.94 -7.17 10.14
CA GLY A 444 -9.98 -7.81 10.97
C GLY A 444 -10.72 -8.97 10.31
N THR A 445 -10.90 -8.99 8.98
CA THR A 445 -11.61 -10.09 8.29
C THR A 445 -10.82 -11.40 8.26
N PHE A 446 -9.51 -11.36 8.56
CA PHE A 446 -8.70 -12.57 8.67
C PHE A 446 -8.98 -13.31 9.97
N VAL A 447 -9.45 -12.61 11.02
CA VAL A 447 -9.98 -13.26 12.23
C VAL A 447 -11.28 -14.01 11.89
N ASP A 448 -12.12 -13.43 11.03
CA ASP A 448 -13.37 -14.07 10.57
C ASP A 448 -13.04 -15.34 9.76
N LYS A 449 -11.96 -15.31 8.98
CA LYS A 449 -11.45 -16.49 8.27
C LYS A 449 -11.00 -17.59 9.22
N GLU A 450 -10.31 -17.27 10.31
CA GLU A 450 -9.92 -18.26 11.31
C GLU A 450 -11.13 -18.83 12.06
N PHE A 451 -12.16 -18.01 12.31
CA PHE A 451 -13.45 -18.51 12.80
C PHE A 451 -14.10 -19.50 11.83
N ILE A 452 -14.09 -19.22 10.53
CA ILE A 452 -14.58 -20.16 9.50
C ILE A 452 -13.76 -21.46 9.51
N ASN A 453 -12.44 -21.37 9.67
CA ASN A 453 -11.57 -22.55 9.80
C ASN A 453 -11.87 -23.36 11.07
N PHE A 454 -12.21 -22.68 12.18
CA PHE A 454 -12.67 -23.32 13.39
C PHE A 454 -13.97 -24.09 13.18
N LEU A 455 -14.97 -23.46 12.53
CA LEU A 455 -16.23 -24.13 12.19
C LEU A 455 -16.02 -25.32 11.26
N ARG A 456 -15.11 -25.21 10.29
CA ARG A 456 -14.72 -26.33 9.41
C ARG A 456 -14.20 -27.53 10.20
N LYS A 457 -13.39 -27.32 11.23
CA LYS A 457 -12.91 -28.40 12.12
C LYS A 457 -14.04 -29.03 12.94
N LYS A 458 -15.06 -28.25 13.32
CA LYS A 458 -16.18 -28.73 14.16
C LYS A 458 -17.29 -29.40 13.35
N LEU A 459 -17.62 -28.84 12.18
CA LEU A 459 -18.82 -29.20 11.39
C LEU A 459 -18.48 -29.88 10.04
N GLY A 460 -17.21 -29.84 9.63
CA GLY A 460 -16.69 -30.45 8.41
C GLY A 460 -16.52 -29.45 7.24
N ASP A 461 -15.40 -29.57 6.52
CA ASP A 461 -15.06 -28.72 5.37
C ASP A 461 -16.18 -28.67 4.32
N SER A 462 -16.63 -29.85 3.88
CA SER A 462 -17.70 -29.96 2.87
C SER A 462 -19.00 -29.32 3.32
N ALA A 463 -19.32 -29.38 4.62
CA ALA A 463 -20.56 -28.82 5.14
C ALA A 463 -20.54 -27.29 5.06
N ILE A 464 -19.45 -26.68 5.53
CA ILE A 464 -19.24 -25.22 5.48
C ILE A 464 -19.14 -24.73 4.04
N ASP A 465 -18.41 -25.43 3.18
CA ASP A 465 -18.28 -25.03 1.77
C ASP A 465 -19.60 -25.12 1.01
N SER A 466 -20.41 -26.16 1.24
CA SER A 466 -21.78 -26.23 0.71
C SER A 466 -22.65 -25.10 1.24
N PHE A 467 -22.56 -24.76 2.52
CA PHE A 467 -23.33 -23.67 3.11
C PHE A 467 -22.95 -22.31 2.52
N ILE A 468 -21.65 -22.05 2.31
CA ILE A 468 -21.15 -20.85 1.62
C ILE A 468 -21.68 -20.78 0.17
N ASN A 469 -21.72 -21.90 -0.53
CA ASN A 469 -22.10 -21.93 -1.95
C ASN A 469 -23.61 -21.77 -2.17
N TYR A 470 -24.44 -22.36 -1.30
CA TYR A 470 -25.89 -22.41 -1.49
C TYR A 470 -26.68 -21.47 -0.57
N HIS A 471 -26.10 -21.00 0.53
CA HIS A 471 -26.79 -20.20 1.56
C HIS A 471 -25.89 -19.07 2.10
N TYR A 472 -25.34 -18.26 1.19
CA TYR A 472 -24.34 -17.26 1.55
C TYR A 472 -24.84 -16.19 2.53
N GLY A 473 -26.07 -15.69 2.37
CA GLY A 473 -26.66 -14.69 3.28
C GLY A 473 -26.76 -15.19 4.73
N PRO A 474 -27.36 -16.37 4.97
CA PRO A 474 -27.33 -17.05 6.27
C PRO A 474 -25.92 -17.32 6.80
N PHE A 475 -24.98 -17.73 5.94
CA PHE A 475 -23.58 -17.90 6.32
C PHE A 475 -22.96 -16.61 6.84
N GLN A 476 -23.16 -15.50 6.12
CA GLN A 476 -22.68 -14.19 6.55
C GLN A 476 -23.36 -13.74 7.86
N TYR A 477 -24.64 -14.01 8.05
CA TYR A 477 -25.34 -13.73 9.30
C TYR A 477 -24.69 -14.43 10.51
N MET A 478 -24.32 -15.71 10.35
CA MET A 478 -23.58 -16.46 11.38
C MET A 478 -22.21 -15.83 11.68
N VAL A 479 -21.47 -15.42 10.65
CA VAL A 479 -20.18 -14.70 10.82
C VAL A 479 -20.39 -13.37 11.57
N GLN A 480 -21.44 -12.60 11.24
CA GLN A 480 -21.74 -11.35 11.95
C GLN A 480 -22.12 -11.57 13.42
N ASN A 481 -22.78 -12.67 13.76
CA ASN A 481 -23.05 -13.03 15.16
C ASN A 481 -21.75 -13.29 15.92
N PHE A 482 -20.82 -14.08 15.36
CA PHE A 482 -19.48 -14.25 15.94
C PHE A 482 -18.76 -12.90 16.10
N CYS A 483 -18.81 -12.04 15.08
CA CYS A 483 -18.20 -10.71 15.13
C CYS A 483 -18.73 -9.90 16.32
N LYS A 484 -20.05 -9.88 16.49
CA LYS A 484 -20.74 -9.08 17.51
C LYS A 484 -20.52 -9.60 18.93
N TYR A 485 -20.57 -10.91 19.13
CA TYR A 485 -20.62 -11.49 20.48
C TYR A 485 -19.29 -12.04 20.97
N ALA A 486 -18.37 -12.44 20.06
CA ALA A 486 -17.06 -12.97 20.44
C ALA A 486 -15.92 -12.04 20.02
N LYS A 487 -15.83 -11.66 18.75
CA LYS A 487 -14.66 -10.93 18.20
C LYS A 487 -14.53 -9.50 18.73
N ILE A 488 -15.58 -8.68 18.61
CA ILE A 488 -15.55 -7.26 18.98
C ILE A 488 -15.35 -7.10 20.50
N PRO A 489 -16.02 -7.88 21.37
CA PRO A 489 -15.81 -7.79 22.82
C PRO A 489 -14.48 -8.37 23.31
N PHE A 490 -13.73 -9.10 22.48
CA PHE A 490 -12.51 -9.79 22.92
C PHE A 490 -11.40 -8.80 23.31
N THR A 491 -11.08 -8.76 24.61
CA THR A 491 -9.99 -7.95 25.18
C THR A 491 -8.68 -8.71 25.33
N GLY A 492 -8.74 -10.05 25.30
CA GLY A 492 -7.64 -10.94 25.66
C GLY A 492 -7.35 -10.98 27.16
N ASP A 493 -8.24 -10.45 28.00
CA ASP A 493 -8.27 -10.75 29.44
C ASP A 493 -9.16 -11.97 29.69
N GLN A 494 -8.56 -13.05 30.18
CA GLN A 494 -9.26 -14.30 30.44
C GLN A 494 -10.30 -14.16 31.57
N SER A 495 -10.09 -13.26 32.53
CA SER A 495 -11.01 -13.06 33.66
C SER A 495 -12.31 -12.36 33.25
N GLU A 496 -12.24 -11.51 32.22
CA GLU A 496 -13.37 -10.77 31.65
C GLU A 496 -14.15 -11.60 30.62
N TYR A 497 -13.51 -12.61 30.03
CA TYR A 497 -14.10 -13.40 28.97
C TYR A 497 -15.26 -14.27 29.49
N ARG A 498 -16.30 -14.37 28.68
CA ARG A 498 -17.43 -15.28 28.87
C ARG A 498 -17.55 -16.13 27.60
N PRO A 499 -17.60 -17.47 27.72
CA PRO A 499 -17.79 -18.34 26.58
C PRO A 499 -18.98 -17.88 25.73
N TYR A 500 -18.77 -17.86 24.42
CA TYR A 500 -19.82 -17.56 23.47
C TYR A 500 -20.39 -18.86 22.93
N GLU A 501 -21.67 -19.09 23.18
CA GLU A 501 -22.40 -20.22 22.62
C GLU A 501 -23.04 -19.82 21.28
N LEU A 502 -22.60 -20.47 20.20
CA LEU A 502 -23.16 -20.30 18.87
C LEU A 502 -24.20 -21.39 18.61
N ASP A 503 -25.48 -21.03 18.63
CA ASP A 503 -26.59 -21.90 18.24
C ASP A 503 -26.68 -22.01 16.71
N ILE A 504 -26.19 -23.14 16.16
CA ILE A 504 -26.20 -23.41 14.73
C ILE A 504 -27.64 -23.60 14.20
N GLN A 505 -28.54 -24.15 15.01
CA GLN A 505 -29.93 -24.38 14.61
C GLN A 505 -30.72 -23.07 14.50
N GLU A 506 -30.39 -22.08 15.34
CA GLU A 506 -30.95 -20.73 15.23
C GLU A 506 -30.31 -19.95 14.08
N CYS A 507 -28.98 -19.85 14.04
CA CYS A 507 -28.31 -18.92 13.13
C CYS A 507 -28.10 -19.47 11.71
N ALA A 508 -28.07 -20.80 11.55
CA ALA A 508 -27.74 -21.48 10.30
C ALA A 508 -28.51 -22.81 10.12
N PRO A 509 -29.87 -22.82 10.17
CA PRO A 509 -30.65 -24.06 10.08
C PRO A 509 -30.39 -24.83 8.76
N ASN A 510 -30.07 -24.12 7.66
CA ASN A 510 -29.75 -24.73 6.38
C ASN A 510 -28.39 -25.46 6.37
N LEU A 511 -27.51 -25.22 7.34
CA LEU A 511 -26.22 -25.90 7.47
C LEU A 511 -26.40 -27.35 7.91
N LEU A 512 -27.42 -27.62 8.75
CA LEU A 512 -27.67 -28.95 9.35
C LEU A 512 -27.78 -30.05 8.29
N GLN A 513 -28.31 -29.76 7.11
CA GLN A 513 -28.46 -30.76 6.04
C GLN A 513 -27.14 -31.20 5.39
N TYR A 514 -26.08 -30.39 5.52
CA TYR A 514 -24.77 -30.67 4.90
C TYR A 514 -23.78 -31.34 5.85
N VAL A 515 -24.11 -31.41 7.15
CA VAL A 515 -23.26 -32.06 8.16
C VAL A 515 -23.37 -33.57 8.01
N ASN A 516 -22.21 -34.24 7.94
CA ASN A 516 -22.10 -35.70 7.83
C ASN A 516 -22.67 -36.41 9.08
N GLU A 517 -23.02 -37.69 8.94
CA GLU A 517 -23.70 -38.44 10.01
C GLU A 517 -22.90 -38.52 11.31
N GLU A 518 -21.59 -38.74 11.26
CA GLU A 518 -20.75 -38.82 12.47
C GLU A 518 -20.73 -37.50 13.25
N THR A 519 -20.59 -36.39 12.53
CA THR A 519 -20.56 -35.05 13.12
C THR A 519 -21.94 -34.63 13.59
N ARG A 520 -22.99 -35.00 12.83
CA ARG A 520 -24.39 -34.77 13.19
C ARG A 520 -24.72 -35.41 14.53
N PHE A 521 -24.34 -36.66 14.75
CA PHE A 521 -24.58 -37.35 16.01
C PHE A 521 -23.99 -36.57 17.21
N LYS A 522 -22.73 -36.13 17.09
CA LYS A 522 -22.05 -35.32 18.13
C LYS A 522 -22.73 -33.95 18.34
N MET A 523 -23.19 -33.31 17.27
CA MET A 523 -23.86 -32.01 17.36
C MET A 523 -25.27 -32.14 17.94
N GLU A 524 -26.01 -33.22 17.63
CA GLU A 524 -27.32 -33.50 18.22
C GLU A 524 -27.23 -33.75 19.74
N GLU A 525 -26.20 -34.47 20.20
CA GLU A 525 -25.93 -34.66 21.64
C GLU A 525 -25.68 -33.33 22.38
N ASN A 526 -25.09 -32.34 21.71
CA ASN A 526 -24.84 -31.00 22.24
C ASN A 526 -25.88 -29.96 21.80
N GLU A 527 -27.07 -30.41 21.38
CA GLU A 527 -28.20 -29.53 21.00
C GLU A 527 -27.85 -28.49 19.92
N TRP A 528 -26.90 -28.80 19.03
CA TRP A 528 -26.38 -27.91 17.99
C TRP A 528 -25.68 -26.63 18.49
N LEU A 529 -25.27 -26.62 19.76
CA LEU A 529 -24.52 -25.53 20.37
C LEU A 529 -23.01 -25.73 20.17
N VAL A 530 -22.35 -24.73 19.60
CA VAL A 530 -20.89 -24.66 19.54
C VAL A 530 -20.41 -23.66 20.59
N GLU A 531 -19.86 -24.17 21.69
CA GLU A 531 -19.16 -23.34 22.66
C GLU A 531 -17.83 -22.86 22.07
N ILE A 532 -17.60 -21.56 22.15
CA ILE A 532 -16.37 -20.89 21.73
C ILE A 532 -15.75 -20.26 22.97
N ASP A 533 -14.62 -20.80 23.41
CA ASP A 533 -13.94 -20.37 24.63
C ASP A 533 -12.87 -19.30 24.36
N TYR A 534 -12.18 -18.89 25.44
CA TYR A 534 -11.13 -17.88 25.38
C TYR A 534 -9.98 -18.29 24.46
N ASP A 535 -9.53 -19.55 24.57
CA ASP A 535 -8.38 -20.06 23.84
C ASP A 535 -8.70 -20.22 22.36
N ASP A 536 -9.94 -20.59 22.03
CA ASP A 536 -10.46 -20.62 20.67
C ASP A 536 -10.40 -19.23 20.01
N VAL A 537 -10.99 -18.21 20.65
CA VAL A 537 -10.96 -16.84 20.10
C VAL A 537 -9.52 -16.32 20.02
N LYS A 538 -8.71 -16.56 21.04
CA LYS A 538 -7.29 -16.18 21.02
C LYS A 538 -6.54 -16.83 19.85
N ALA A 539 -6.77 -18.11 19.59
CA ALA A 539 -6.18 -18.83 18.47
C ALA A 539 -6.61 -18.29 17.10
N MET A 540 -7.81 -17.69 17.00
CA MET A 540 -8.26 -17.00 15.79
C MET A 540 -7.56 -15.64 15.59
N PHE A 541 -7.29 -14.91 16.67
CA PHE A 541 -6.63 -13.60 16.61
C PHE A 541 -5.11 -13.68 16.43
N ASP A 542 -4.44 -14.57 17.14
CA ASP A 542 -2.98 -14.61 17.26
C ASP A 542 -2.24 -14.63 15.91
N PRO A 543 -2.63 -15.46 14.92
CA PRO A 543 -1.96 -15.46 13.61
C PRO A 543 -2.01 -14.09 12.92
N VAL A 544 -3.15 -13.38 13.03
CA VAL A 544 -3.37 -12.07 12.42
C VAL A 544 -2.57 -10.99 13.16
N VAL A 545 -2.68 -10.94 14.49
CA VAL A 545 -2.00 -9.96 15.33
C VAL A 545 -0.48 -10.09 15.23
N ASN A 546 0.05 -11.32 15.23
CA ASN A 546 1.49 -11.56 15.09
C ASN A 546 2.03 -11.05 13.74
N LYS A 547 1.23 -11.16 12.67
CA LYS A 547 1.58 -10.64 11.36
C LYS A 547 1.63 -9.11 11.36
N ILE A 548 0.68 -8.44 12.02
CA ILE A 548 0.66 -6.98 12.19
C ILE A 548 1.90 -6.51 12.97
N ILE A 549 2.20 -7.14 14.11
CA ILE A 549 3.37 -6.83 14.93
C ILE A 549 4.65 -6.91 14.09
N ARG A 550 4.80 -7.95 13.27
CA ARG A 550 5.96 -8.11 12.39
C ARG A 550 6.09 -6.96 11.37
N LEU A 551 4.98 -6.49 10.80
CA LEU A 551 5.00 -5.35 9.87
C LEU A 551 5.41 -4.06 10.56
N ILE A 552 4.92 -3.81 11.77
CA ILE A 552 5.30 -2.64 12.57
C ILE A 552 6.81 -2.69 12.88
N HIS A 553 7.34 -3.84 13.29
CA HIS A 553 8.78 -4.03 13.51
C HIS A 553 9.60 -3.69 12.26
N LEU A 554 9.19 -4.18 11.09
CA LEU A 554 9.86 -3.91 9.82
C LEU A 554 9.86 -2.41 9.51
N GLN A 555 8.71 -1.75 9.64
CA GLN A 555 8.58 -0.33 9.32
C GLN A 555 9.41 0.55 10.25
N LEU A 556 9.33 0.31 11.56
CA LEU A 556 10.12 1.06 12.54
C LEU A 556 11.63 0.81 12.34
N SER A 557 12.05 -0.37 11.90
CA SER A 557 13.47 -0.66 11.64
C SER A 557 14.00 0.05 10.39
N ASN A 558 13.13 0.35 9.42
CA ASN A 558 13.47 1.09 8.21
C ASN A 558 13.53 2.61 8.43
N ALA A 559 12.84 3.13 9.45
CA ALA A 559 12.96 4.52 9.87
C ALA A 559 14.34 4.73 10.47
N GLN A 560 15.23 5.39 9.74
CA GLN A 560 16.59 5.71 10.22
C GLN A 560 16.59 6.80 11.31
N GLU A 561 15.43 7.06 11.94
CA GLU A 561 15.18 8.08 12.95
C GLU A 561 14.20 7.57 14.03
N GLU A 562 14.19 8.22 15.20
CA GLU A 562 13.31 7.85 16.31
C GLU A 562 11.84 8.12 15.97
N CYS A 563 10.98 7.14 16.24
CA CYS A 563 9.53 7.23 16.05
C CYS A 563 8.83 7.18 17.41
N PRO A 564 8.77 8.29 18.16
CA PRO A 564 8.25 8.29 19.54
C PRO A 564 6.74 8.06 19.63
N THR A 565 6.00 8.28 18.54
CA THR A 565 4.53 8.22 18.52
C THR A 565 4.03 7.22 17.49
N MET A 566 3.06 6.40 17.87
CA MET A 566 2.30 5.51 17.00
C MET A 566 0.80 5.73 17.22
N ILE A 567 0.08 5.88 16.12
CA ILE A 567 -1.36 6.11 16.14
C ILE A 567 -2.02 5.00 15.34
N LEU A 568 -2.89 4.23 15.99
CA LEU A 568 -3.63 3.14 15.37
C LEU A 568 -4.98 3.68 14.87
N VAL A 569 -5.27 3.46 13.59
CA VAL A 569 -6.51 3.90 12.93
C VAL A 569 -7.19 2.73 12.23
N GLY A 570 -8.35 2.96 11.61
CA GLY A 570 -9.12 1.89 10.95
C GLY A 570 -9.94 1.04 11.94
N GLY A 571 -10.93 0.31 11.44
CA GLY A 571 -11.91 -0.35 12.30
C GLY A 571 -11.33 -1.48 13.16
N PHE A 572 -10.28 -2.16 12.72
CA PHE A 572 -9.66 -3.22 13.52
C PHE A 572 -8.81 -2.66 14.66
N SER A 573 -8.39 -1.39 14.61
CA SER A 573 -7.70 -0.73 15.72
C SER A 573 -8.58 -0.57 16.97
N GLU A 574 -9.90 -0.69 16.83
CA GLU A 574 -10.84 -0.66 17.96
C GLU A 574 -10.74 -1.93 18.83
N SER A 575 -10.17 -3.02 18.30
CA SER A 575 -9.96 -4.26 19.05
C SER A 575 -9.03 -4.04 20.24
N LYS A 576 -9.57 -4.23 21.44
CA LYS A 576 -8.80 -4.10 22.69
C LYS A 576 -7.67 -5.12 22.76
N TYR A 577 -7.87 -6.33 22.23
CA TYR A 577 -6.81 -7.32 22.14
C TYR A 577 -5.64 -6.85 21.25
N LEU A 578 -5.93 -6.34 20.04
CA LEU A 578 -4.89 -5.81 19.15
C LEU A 578 -4.11 -4.67 19.82
N GLN A 579 -4.83 -3.72 20.43
CA GLN A 579 -4.18 -2.61 21.13
C GLN A 579 -3.29 -3.08 22.28
N LYS A 580 -3.77 -4.05 23.09
CA LYS A 580 -3.00 -4.64 24.19
C LYS A 580 -1.70 -5.26 23.69
N ARG A 581 -1.79 -6.11 22.67
CA ARG A 581 -0.64 -6.82 22.08
C ARG A 581 0.38 -5.87 21.45
N ILE A 582 -0.07 -4.81 20.76
CA ILE A 582 0.83 -3.77 20.23
C ILE A 582 1.51 -2.99 21.36
N ARG A 583 0.78 -2.61 22.42
CA ARG A 583 1.39 -1.90 23.56
C ARG A 583 2.42 -2.77 24.28
N GLU A 584 2.10 -4.01 24.58
CA GLU A 584 3.02 -4.96 25.21
C GLU A 584 4.33 -5.09 24.43
N GLU A 585 4.23 -5.18 23.10
CA GLU A 585 5.39 -5.32 22.23
C GLU A 585 6.21 -4.03 22.09
N PHE A 586 5.55 -2.88 21.87
CA PHE A 586 6.24 -1.67 21.40
C PHE A 586 6.43 -0.56 22.44
N GLN A 587 5.82 -0.64 23.63
CA GLN A 587 5.91 0.43 24.65
C GLN A 587 7.35 0.76 25.10
N HIS A 588 8.29 -0.18 24.95
CA HIS A 588 9.69 0.03 25.28
C HIS A 588 10.43 0.90 24.24
N ARG A 589 9.89 1.00 23.02
CA ARG A 589 10.49 1.71 21.87
C ARG A 589 9.67 2.93 21.46
N VAL A 590 8.35 2.86 21.56
CA VAL A 590 7.41 3.90 21.15
C VAL A 590 6.74 4.46 22.40
N LYS A 591 7.06 5.71 22.72
CA LYS A 591 6.65 6.40 23.95
C LYS A 591 5.14 6.61 24.03
N ASN A 592 4.49 6.95 22.91
CA ASN A 592 3.06 7.20 22.85
C ASN A 592 2.37 6.27 21.83
N ILE A 593 1.51 5.37 22.29
CA ILE A 593 0.70 4.49 21.45
C ILE A 593 -0.78 4.80 21.69
N SER A 594 -1.41 5.48 20.75
CA SER A 594 -2.78 5.99 20.90
C SER A 594 -3.72 5.50 19.79
N VAL A 595 -5.01 5.57 20.06
CA VAL A 595 -6.10 5.31 19.10
C VAL A 595 -7.02 6.52 19.15
N PRO A 596 -7.32 7.20 18.02
CA PRO A 596 -8.21 8.34 18.01
C PRO A 596 -9.63 7.96 18.46
N ILE A 597 -10.44 8.96 18.83
CA ILE A 597 -11.84 8.75 19.29
C ILE A 597 -12.69 8.01 18.24
N HIS A 598 -12.45 8.28 16.96
CA HIS A 598 -13.18 7.68 15.84
C HIS A 598 -12.20 7.13 14.79
N PRO A 599 -11.50 6.02 15.08
CA PRO A 599 -10.43 5.53 14.22
C PRO A 599 -10.98 5.02 12.88
N THR A 600 -12.19 4.45 12.86
CA THR A 600 -12.90 4.04 11.63
C THR A 600 -13.16 5.20 10.66
N ALA A 601 -13.32 6.42 11.17
CA ALA A 601 -13.59 7.61 10.37
C ALA A 601 -12.33 8.40 9.98
N ALA A 602 -11.14 7.99 10.45
CA ALA A 602 -9.90 8.73 10.24
C ALA A 602 -9.61 9.00 8.77
N THR A 603 -9.69 7.95 7.93
CA THR A 603 -9.40 8.03 6.49
C THR A 603 -10.38 8.94 5.74
N LEU A 604 -11.70 8.75 5.91
CA LEU A 604 -12.70 9.59 5.24
C LEU A 604 -12.68 11.05 5.72
N ARG A 605 -12.43 11.32 7.02
CA ARG A 605 -12.32 12.69 7.56
C ARG A 605 -11.03 13.36 7.11
N GLY A 606 -9.95 12.60 7.11
CA GLY A 606 -8.65 13.00 6.58
C GLY A 606 -8.68 13.38 5.11
N ALA A 607 -9.43 12.63 4.30
CA ALA A 607 -9.66 12.94 2.89
C ALA A 607 -10.42 14.27 2.72
N THR A 608 -11.42 14.55 3.58
CA THR A 608 -12.09 15.85 3.60
C THR A 608 -11.14 16.98 3.98
N LEU A 609 -10.30 16.79 5.01
CA LEU A 609 -9.27 17.76 5.41
C LEU A 609 -8.25 18.01 4.30
N TYR A 610 -7.84 16.97 3.58
CA TYR A 610 -6.98 17.08 2.41
C TYR A 610 -7.62 17.99 1.36
N GLY A 611 -8.87 17.74 0.97
CA GLY A 611 -9.57 18.57 -0.01
C GLY A 611 -9.77 20.02 0.44
N LEU A 612 -10.02 20.27 1.73
CA LEU A 612 -10.08 21.62 2.29
C LEU A 612 -8.73 22.35 2.16
N SER A 613 -7.60 21.65 2.39
CA SER A 613 -6.26 22.23 2.22
C SER A 613 -5.94 22.62 0.76
N LEU A 614 -6.48 21.86 -0.21
CA LEU A 614 -6.31 22.16 -1.64
C LEU A 614 -7.00 23.47 -2.03
N LYS A 615 -8.18 23.76 -1.47
CA LYS A 615 -8.93 25.00 -1.74
C LYS A 615 -8.22 26.23 -1.18
N ASN A 616 -7.78 26.17 0.07
CA ASN A 616 -7.07 27.28 0.73
C ASN A 616 -5.78 27.69 0.00
N SER A 617 -5.17 26.75 -0.73
CA SER A 617 -3.96 26.99 -1.54
C SER A 617 -4.23 27.76 -2.85
N VAL A 618 -5.47 27.82 -3.33
CA VAL A 618 -5.84 28.49 -4.60
C VAL A 618 -6.16 29.97 -4.39
N ASP A 619 -6.64 30.36 -3.19
CA ASP A 619 -7.12 31.71 -2.92
C ASP A 619 -6.02 32.67 -2.40
N ASN A 620 -4.89 32.14 -1.89
CA ASN A 620 -3.75 32.93 -1.41
C ASN A 620 -2.57 32.89 -2.39
N PHE A 621 -2.40 33.96 -3.18
CA PHE A 621 -1.39 34.09 -4.24
C PHE A 621 0.08 34.11 -3.77
N ASP A 622 0.35 34.23 -2.46
CA ASP A 622 1.71 34.40 -1.93
C ASP A 622 2.30 33.18 -1.18
N SER A 623 1.54 32.10 -0.95
CA SER A 623 2.09 30.84 -0.43
C SER A 623 1.13 29.66 -0.65
N PHE A 624 1.48 28.72 -1.53
CA PHE A 624 0.74 27.48 -1.71
C PHE A 624 0.98 26.57 -0.49
N HIS A 625 0.04 26.53 0.45
CA HIS A 625 0.18 25.76 1.68
C HIS A 625 -0.52 24.39 1.60
N TYR A 626 0.14 23.42 0.98
CA TYR A 626 -0.35 22.03 0.97
C TYR A 626 -0.08 21.33 2.29
N VAL A 627 -1.04 20.53 2.78
CA VAL A 627 -0.89 19.74 4.02
C VAL A 627 0.14 18.62 3.89
N ILE A 628 0.36 18.12 2.67
CA ILE A 628 1.49 17.24 2.34
C ILE A 628 2.56 18.12 1.71
N SER A 629 3.78 18.12 2.22
CA SER A 629 4.89 18.91 1.63
C SER A 629 5.74 18.08 0.67
N SER A 630 5.97 16.81 0.99
CA SER A 630 6.80 15.91 0.20
C SER A 630 6.30 14.46 0.20
N ARG A 631 6.70 13.70 -0.81
CA ARG A 631 6.45 12.26 -0.97
C ARG A 631 7.71 11.52 -1.39
N ILE A 632 7.81 10.23 -1.07
CA ILE A 632 8.90 9.37 -1.57
C ILE A 632 8.45 8.63 -2.83
N LEU A 633 9.24 8.72 -3.92
CA LEU A 633 8.92 8.02 -5.16
C LEU A 633 9.03 6.51 -5.01
N LYS A 634 7.96 5.79 -5.32
CA LYS A 634 7.92 4.31 -5.29
C LYS A 634 8.57 3.64 -6.49
N TYR A 635 8.70 4.36 -7.59
CA TYR A 635 9.23 3.84 -8.84
C TYR A 635 10.29 4.77 -9.41
N THR A 636 11.20 4.18 -10.18
CA THR A 636 12.08 4.90 -11.08
C THR A 636 11.32 5.17 -12.36
N TYR A 637 11.16 6.45 -12.72
CA TYR A 637 10.45 6.91 -13.90
C TYR A 637 11.42 7.42 -14.96
N GLY A 638 11.07 7.15 -16.21
CA GLY A 638 11.88 7.60 -17.33
C GLY A 638 11.16 7.38 -18.64
N ILE A 639 11.89 7.61 -19.72
CA ILE A 639 11.34 7.51 -21.06
C ILE A 639 12.27 6.71 -21.97
N LYS A 640 11.67 6.13 -23.01
CA LYS A 640 12.43 5.48 -24.07
C LYS A 640 13.07 6.55 -24.96
N VAL A 641 14.41 6.55 -25.01
CA VAL A 641 15.19 7.44 -25.86
C VAL A 641 15.95 6.61 -26.88
N ARG A 642 16.04 7.12 -28.11
CA ARG A 642 16.80 6.51 -29.19
C ARG A 642 18.12 7.23 -29.36
N ASN A 643 19.22 6.52 -29.18
CA ASN A 643 20.58 7.04 -29.30
C ASN A 643 21.37 6.26 -30.35
N TYR A 644 22.52 6.79 -30.78
CA TYR A 644 23.48 5.99 -31.54
C TYR A 644 24.05 4.88 -30.65
N TRP A 645 24.20 3.70 -31.24
CA TRP A 645 24.89 2.59 -30.59
C TRP A 645 26.39 2.91 -30.50
N MET A 646 26.99 2.71 -29.33
CA MET A 646 28.40 2.98 -29.05
C MET A 646 29.12 1.71 -28.57
N GLU A 647 30.46 1.71 -28.65
CA GLU A 647 31.28 0.63 -28.10
C GLU A 647 31.03 0.48 -26.58
N GLY A 648 30.69 -0.73 -26.14
CA GLY A 648 30.21 -1.04 -24.79
C GLY A 648 28.70 -1.23 -24.66
N ASP A 649 27.90 -0.83 -25.66
CA ASP A 649 26.49 -1.20 -25.71
C ASP A 649 26.30 -2.69 -26.10
N PRO A 650 25.26 -3.36 -25.59
CA PRO A 650 24.93 -4.72 -25.99
C PRO A 650 24.63 -4.80 -27.49
N ILE A 651 25.33 -5.70 -28.19
CA ILE A 651 25.23 -5.80 -29.65
C ILE A 651 23.85 -6.32 -30.09
N GLU A 652 23.25 -7.18 -29.28
CA GLU A 652 21.92 -7.75 -29.49
C GLU A 652 20.80 -6.70 -29.42
N ARG A 653 21.08 -5.52 -28.84
CA ARG A 653 20.14 -4.38 -28.74
C ARG A 653 20.36 -3.33 -29.84
N LYS A 654 21.33 -3.55 -30.73
CA LYS A 654 21.59 -2.68 -31.88
C LYS A 654 20.49 -2.84 -32.93
N ILE A 655 19.88 -1.72 -33.28
CA ILE A 655 18.83 -1.63 -34.30
C ILE A 655 19.48 -1.46 -35.68
N ARG A 656 18.74 -1.83 -36.75
CA ARG A 656 19.22 -1.86 -38.15
C ARG A 656 19.86 -0.54 -38.63
N ASP A 657 19.48 0.60 -38.06
CA ASP A 657 19.99 1.92 -38.41
C ASP A 657 21.24 2.34 -37.59
N GLY A 658 21.85 1.40 -36.86
CA GLY A 658 23.02 1.66 -36.02
C GLY A 658 22.68 2.37 -34.69
N ARG A 659 21.41 2.36 -34.29
CA ARG A 659 20.94 2.98 -33.04
C ARG A 659 20.58 1.95 -31.98
N ILE A 660 20.33 2.42 -30.77
CA ILE A 660 19.88 1.63 -29.62
C ILE A 660 18.77 2.40 -28.89
N ASP A 661 17.79 1.66 -28.39
CA ASP A 661 16.74 2.20 -27.53
C ASP A 661 17.15 2.01 -26.06
N ARG A 662 17.26 3.10 -25.31
CA ARG A 662 17.64 3.11 -23.89
C ARG A 662 16.51 3.65 -23.02
N PHE A 663 16.52 3.27 -21.75
CA PHE A 663 15.71 3.91 -20.73
C PHE A 663 16.48 5.11 -20.17
N HIS A 664 15.96 6.31 -20.41
CA HIS A 664 16.47 7.53 -19.83
C HIS A 664 15.72 7.82 -18.53
N CYS A 665 16.34 7.46 -17.41
CA CYS A 665 15.86 7.74 -16.07
C CYS A 665 15.79 9.25 -15.84
N LEU A 666 14.65 9.74 -15.36
CA LEU A 666 14.42 11.15 -15.02
C LEU A 666 14.20 11.34 -13.53
N ALA A 667 13.48 10.42 -12.89
CA ALA A 667 13.25 10.44 -11.45
C ALA A 667 13.46 9.04 -10.88
N ARG A 668 14.14 8.93 -9.74
CA ARG A 668 14.54 7.64 -9.17
C ARG A 668 13.65 7.26 -8.00
N ARG A 669 13.40 5.95 -7.85
CA ARG A 669 12.79 5.40 -6.63
C ARG A 669 13.59 5.83 -5.39
N GLY A 670 12.88 6.11 -4.30
CA GLY A 670 13.46 6.50 -3.01
C GLY A 670 13.80 7.99 -2.90
N VAL A 671 13.73 8.75 -3.98
CA VAL A 671 13.91 10.21 -3.94
C VAL A 671 12.69 10.82 -3.28
N GLN A 672 12.92 11.66 -2.26
CA GLN A 672 11.92 12.56 -1.71
C GLN A 672 11.69 13.71 -2.69
N VAL A 673 10.43 14.01 -2.96
CA VAL A 673 10.01 14.99 -3.95
C VAL A 673 8.99 15.94 -3.35
N ASP A 674 9.24 17.23 -3.52
CA ASP A 674 8.36 18.28 -3.02
C ASP A 674 7.15 18.49 -3.93
N ILE A 675 6.11 19.16 -3.40
CA ILE A 675 4.94 19.46 -4.21
C ILE A 675 5.28 20.41 -5.37
N ASN A 676 4.94 19.98 -6.59
CA ASN A 676 5.20 20.66 -7.87
C ASN A 676 6.68 20.67 -8.30
N GLU A 677 7.53 19.86 -7.67
CA GLU A 677 8.89 19.66 -8.17
C GLU A 677 8.86 18.98 -9.56
N GLU A 678 9.65 19.53 -10.47
CA GLU A 678 9.71 19.07 -11.87
C GLU A 678 11.08 18.49 -12.23
N PHE A 679 11.08 17.25 -12.71
CA PHE A 679 12.24 16.59 -13.29
C PHE A 679 12.19 16.79 -14.80
N THR A 680 13.04 17.68 -15.31
CA THR A 680 13.00 18.09 -16.71
C THR A 680 14.27 17.71 -17.47
N THR A 681 14.12 17.51 -18.78
CA THR A 681 15.25 17.29 -19.68
C THR A 681 14.89 17.71 -21.11
N PHE A 682 15.91 17.97 -21.92
CA PHE A 682 15.73 18.40 -23.30
C PHE A 682 15.88 17.26 -24.29
N PHE A 683 15.01 17.24 -25.29
CA PHE A 683 15.09 16.35 -26.44
C PHE A 683 14.95 17.12 -27.74
N THR A 684 15.56 16.57 -28.79
CA THR A 684 15.39 17.01 -30.17
C THR A 684 14.87 15.87 -31.02
N PRO A 685 14.09 16.14 -32.07
CA PRO A 685 13.74 15.14 -33.07
C PRO A 685 14.99 14.51 -33.71
N LEU A 686 14.84 13.31 -34.29
CA LEU A 686 15.95 12.64 -34.98
C LEU A 686 16.25 13.27 -36.35
N SER A 687 15.29 14.02 -36.90
CA SER A 687 15.39 14.71 -38.18
C SER A 687 14.55 15.98 -38.17
N PRO A 688 14.99 17.08 -38.81
CA PRO A 688 14.17 18.27 -39.01
C PRO A 688 12.86 18.01 -39.77
N MET A 689 12.81 16.94 -40.57
CA MET A 689 11.60 16.57 -41.34
C MET A 689 10.59 15.75 -40.54
N GLN A 690 10.87 15.46 -39.27
CA GLN A 690 9.99 14.66 -38.43
C GLN A 690 8.72 15.45 -38.08
N SER A 691 7.54 14.93 -38.45
CA SER A 691 6.24 15.59 -38.22
C SER A 691 5.63 15.31 -36.86
N SER A 692 6.17 14.35 -36.10
CA SER A 692 5.71 14.07 -34.74
C SER A 692 6.79 13.40 -33.90
N VAL A 693 6.80 13.67 -32.59
CA VAL A 693 7.64 12.99 -31.60
C VAL A 693 6.74 12.21 -30.66
N SER A 694 7.15 10.99 -30.32
CA SER A 694 6.44 10.16 -29.37
C SER A 694 7.33 9.80 -28.19
N PHE A 695 6.91 10.24 -27.01
CA PHE A 695 7.50 9.88 -25.72
C PHE A 695 6.77 8.67 -25.16
N ARG A 696 7.46 7.52 -25.12
CA ARG A 696 6.99 6.33 -24.39
C ARG A 696 7.56 6.36 -22.99
N ILE A 697 6.68 6.32 -22.01
CA ILE A 697 7.01 6.57 -20.61
C ILE A 697 6.98 5.25 -19.87
N TYR A 698 8.05 4.96 -19.17
CA TYR A 698 8.27 3.69 -18.47
C TYR A 698 8.52 3.94 -16.99
N TYR A 699 8.20 2.93 -16.19
CA TYR A 699 8.53 2.90 -14.78
C TYR A 699 8.95 1.49 -14.34
N THR A 700 9.72 1.41 -13.25
CA THR A 700 10.23 0.16 -12.68
C THR A 700 10.51 0.31 -11.18
N THR A 701 10.52 -0.79 -10.45
CA THR A 701 10.95 -0.86 -9.04
C THR A 701 12.47 -0.89 -8.89
N GLU A 702 13.19 -1.14 -9.98
CA GLU A 702 14.66 -1.18 -10.03
C GLU A 702 15.28 0.22 -9.92
N TYR A 703 16.34 0.36 -9.13
CA TYR A 703 17.02 1.65 -8.91
C TYR A 703 17.85 2.12 -10.11
N ASN A 704 18.46 1.16 -10.84
CA ASN A 704 19.51 1.42 -11.82
C ASN A 704 19.21 0.84 -13.20
N ALA A 705 17.93 0.81 -13.56
CA ALA A 705 17.49 0.26 -14.84
C ALA A 705 18.06 1.06 -16.03
N LYS A 706 18.48 0.38 -17.09
CA LYS A 706 19.18 0.99 -18.23
C LYS A 706 18.41 0.91 -19.54
N TYR A 707 17.51 -0.06 -19.67
CA TYR A 707 16.79 -0.31 -20.91
C TYR A 707 15.31 -0.64 -20.67
N CYS A 708 14.47 -0.30 -21.64
CA CYS A 708 13.00 -0.38 -21.52
C CYS A 708 12.42 -1.81 -21.61
N ASP A 709 13.26 -2.80 -21.91
CA ASP A 709 12.94 -4.22 -22.04
C ASP A 709 13.59 -5.07 -20.92
N GLU A 710 14.21 -4.43 -19.92
CA GLU A 710 14.69 -5.13 -18.72
C GLU A 710 13.52 -5.74 -17.92
N PRO A 711 13.75 -6.85 -17.20
CA PRO A 711 12.76 -7.41 -16.29
C PRO A 711 12.24 -6.35 -15.32
N GLY A 712 10.92 -6.31 -15.11
CA GLY A 712 10.27 -5.34 -14.22
C GLY A 712 9.91 -3.99 -14.87
N MET A 713 10.37 -3.69 -16.09
CA MET A 713 9.94 -2.50 -16.83
C MET A 713 8.48 -2.55 -17.24
N LYS A 714 7.73 -1.49 -16.93
CA LYS A 714 6.33 -1.34 -17.30
C LYS A 714 6.13 -0.07 -18.12
N LEU A 715 5.46 -0.20 -19.27
CA LEU A 715 5.02 0.95 -20.06
C LEU A 715 3.82 1.60 -19.35
N LEU A 716 4.00 2.87 -18.99
CA LEU A 716 2.97 3.70 -18.37
C LEU A 716 2.02 4.28 -19.41
N GLY A 717 2.57 4.81 -20.51
CA GLY A 717 1.78 5.45 -21.55
C GLY A 717 2.64 6.05 -22.66
N LYS A 718 1.98 6.70 -23.61
CA LYS A 718 2.60 7.30 -24.79
C LYS A 718 2.04 8.71 -25.02
N LEU A 719 2.89 9.71 -24.94
CA LEU A 719 2.56 11.08 -25.34
C LEU A 719 3.08 11.32 -26.77
N THR A 720 2.20 11.73 -27.67
CA THR A 720 2.58 12.07 -29.06
C THR A 720 2.33 13.54 -29.30
N ILE A 721 3.32 14.21 -29.87
CA ILE A 721 3.30 15.64 -30.17
C ILE A 721 3.53 15.81 -31.66
N TYR A 722 2.67 16.59 -32.30
CA TYR A 722 2.82 16.95 -33.69
C TYR A 722 3.68 18.20 -33.81
N LEU A 723 4.70 18.12 -34.65
CA LEU A 723 5.65 19.19 -34.90
C LEU A 723 5.22 19.95 -36.14
N SER A 724 5.46 21.26 -36.15
CA SER A 724 5.05 22.14 -37.24
C SER A 724 5.89 21.97 -38.53
N GLY A 725 6.93 21.13 -38.49
CA GLY A 725 7.86 20.91 -39.61
C GLY A 725 8.66 22.16 -39.90
N SER A 726 9.86 22.27 -39.33
CA SER A 726 10.75 23.43 -39.52
C SER A 726 12.09 23.00 -40.12
N SER A 727 12.86 23.93 -40.69
CA SER A 727 14.22 23.67 -41.17
C SER A 727 15.24 23.43 -40.04
N GLN A 728 14.86 23.72 -38.78
CA GLN A 728 15.64 23.51 -37.57
C GLN A 728 15.02 22.41 -36.71
N LEU A 729 15.85 21.74 -35.90
CA LEU A 729 15.36 20.78 -34.91
C LEU A 729 14.63 21.52 -33.79
N ASP A 730 13.36 21.15 -33.55
CA ASP A 730 12.60 21.64 -32.39
C ASP A 730 13.31 21.26 -31.09
N LYS A 731 13.34 22.20 -30.13
CA LYS A 731 13.84 21.95 -28.77
C LYS A 731 12.66 21.64 -27.85
N LEU A 732 12.54 20.38 -27.46
CA LEU A 732 11.43 19.88 -26.64
C LEU A 732 11.90 19.73 -25.19
N LEU A 733 11.39 20.55 -24.28
CA LEU A 733 11.56 20.39 -22.85
C LEU A 733 10.50 19.40 -22.35
N PHE A 734 10.92 18.19 -22.01
CA PHE A 734 10.08 17.18 -21.38
C PHE A 734 10.21 17.31 -19.86
N GLY A 735 9.09 17.25 -19.14
CA GLY A 735 9.05 17.32 -17.68
C GLY A 735 8.13 16.27 -17.07
N PHE A 736 8.60 15.65 -16.00
CA PHE A 736 7.72 15.01 -15.02
C PHE A 736 7.49 15.99 -13.88
N SER A 737 6.23 16.31 -13.58
CA SER A 737 5.87 17.04 -12.36
C SER A 737 5.29 16.03 -11.37
N PHE A 738 5.91 15.92 -10.21
CA PHE A 738 5.43 15.11 -9.09
C PHE A 738 4.91 16.05 -7.99
N GLY A 739 4.22 15.50 -6.99
CA GLY A 739 3.73 16.28 -5.84
C GLY A 739 2.22 16.39 -5.70
N GLN A 740 1.45 16.25 -6.78
CA GLN A 740 0.04 15.87 -6.68
C GLN A 740 -0.09 14.34 -6.72
N MET A 741 -1.20 13.79 -6.25
CA MET A 741 -1.40 12.33 -6.21
C MET A 741 -1.38 11.71 -7.61
N GLU A 742 -1.73 12.50 -8.62
CA GLU A 742 -1.58 12.16 -10.03
C GLU A 742 -0.34 12.87 -10.57
N PHE A 743 0.59 12.08 -11.10
CA PHE A 743 1.73 12.58 -11.86
C PHE A 743 1.27 13.31 -13.12
N ALA A 744 1.99 14.38 -13.49
CA ALA A 744 1.76 15.09 -14.75
C ALA A 744 2.98 14.99 -15.64
N VAL A 745 2.74 14.85 -16.94
CA VAL A 745 3.80 14.94 -17.95
C VAL A 745 3.57 16.16 -18.79
N THR A 746 4.61 16.97 -18.91
CA THR A 746 4.62 18.21 -19.67
C THR A 746 5.63 18.09 -20.80
N VAL A 747 5.28 18.64 -21.95
CA VAL A 747 6.25 18.89 -23.01
C VAL A 747 6.02 20.27 -23.57
N LYS A 748 7.06 21.09 -23.48
CA LYS A 748 7.10 22.42 -24.07
C LYS A 748 8.02 22.41 -25.28
N ASN A 749 7.49 22.74 -26.44
CA ASN A 749 8.31 23.08 -27.59
C ASN A 749 8.78 24.53 -27.41
N GLU A 750 10.06 24.71 -27.08
CA GLU A 750 10.63 26.05 -26.89
C GLU A 750 10.77 26.83 -28.19
N THR A 751 10.86 26.13 -29.32
CA THR A 751 10.97 26.73 -30.66
C THR A 751 9.63 27.31 -31.13
N SER A 752 8.53 26.58 -30.96
CA SER A 752 7.19 27.02 -31.38
C SER A 752 6.38 27.70 -30.28
N GLY A 753 6.80 27.57 -29.01
CA GLY A 753 6.04 27.99 -27.84
C GLY A 753 4.85 27.09 -27.49
N GLN A 754 4.63 25.99 -28.22
CA GLN A 754 3.55 25.05 -27.93
C GLN A 754 3.81 24.32 -26.60
N TYR A 755 2.74 24.16 -25.83
CA TYR A 755 2.77 23.51 -24.53
C TYR A 755 1.73 22.41 -24.49
N PHE A 756 2.18 21.19 -24.21
CA PHE A 756 1.36 20.01 -24.06
C PHE A 756 1.48 19.55 -22.62
N ARG A 757 0.34 19.39 -21.94
CA ARG A 757 0.26 18.77 -20.62
C ARG A 757 -0.75 17.65 -20.70
N THR A 758 -0.38 16.48 -20.23
CA THR A 758 -1.31 15.37 -20.07
C THR A 758 -1.30 14.91 -18.62
N LYS A 759 -2.49 14.75 -18.05
CA LYS A 759 -2.78 13.78 -16.99
C LYS A 759 -3.34 12.58 -17.75
N PHE A 760 -2.73 11.41 -17.63
CA PHE A 760 -2.86 10.36 -18.63
C PHE A 760 -4.31 9.88 -18.79
N ASP A 761 -4.80 9.89 -20.03
CA ASP A 761 -5.74 8.88 -20.47
C ASP A 761 -4.94 7.62 -20.74
N ILE A 762 -5.05 6.66 -19.83
CA ILE A 762 -4.52 5.33 -20.03
C ILE A 762 -5.55 4.64 -20.92
N ASP A 763 -5.15 4.17 -22.11
CA ASP A 763 -5.92 3.18 -22.87
C ASP A 763 -6.00 1.94 -21.98
N VAL A 764 -7.11 1.80 -21.23
CA VAL A 764 -7.35 0.69 -20.32
C VAL A 764 -7.97 -0.48 -21.05
#